data_AF-A0A517Q1U4-F1
#
_entry.id   AF-A0A517Q1U4-F1
#
_cell.length_a   1.000
_cell.length_b   1.000
_cell.length_c   1.000
_cell.angle_alpha   90.00
_cell.angle_beta   90.00
_cell.angle_gamma   90.00
#
_symmetry.space_group_name_H-M   'P 1'
#
loop_
_entity.id
_entity.type
_entity.pdbx_description
1 polymer ?
#
loop_
_entity_poly.entity_id
_entity_poly.type
_entity_poly.pdbx_seq_one_letter_code
_entity_poly.pdbx_strand_id
1 'polypeptide(L)'
;MKLPQKYLVKITIPLLLATFCTAGFLYADGPKDNLPDQVRRIPSLGVEVPEKQRAQLEAGLAKLKSSLDQLKKAKDARIRFLIPDVEIYHRAVRCDLEFQEFFHEREIGAGLKLLEQGQERADQLLKGEAPWTKQTGLVVRGYISKIDQTVQPYGLVIPDSYTFSGKSQYRCDLWFHGRGERLSEVNFINQAQRSRGQYTPTDTIVLHPYGRYSNAFKFAGEVDVLEALESTKENYRIDDDRIAVRGFSMGGAACWQFAVHYADRWFAANPGAGFSETPLFLDVFQNEELKPTWYEKKLWQLYDCPGYALNLFQCPTVAYSGEIDKQKQAADVMEGALAKVGIDMVHIIGPDTAHRIHPDSKVIIEQKMDSLARVGRERVPRTIHLVTYTLKYNRMDWVTMDAMGEEWTQGRIDARLPGGNRVEVKTRNVTAFTLKMAPGEAPLDMTHPVTVKVDGTELKASRPLSDRSWQVSFHITDAGWQVGPAQYPEGQLVKKHNLQGPIDDAFMDSFIFVSPSGKCASPTVEKWVQSEMKHAIVHWRQQFRGDARVMKDSQITDKEIAASNLVLWGDPQSNAILKKIADKLPIEWKQDAIVVGDKQYAADHHAPVLIFPNPLNPEKYVVLNSGFTYREYAYLNNARQVPMLPDWAIIDLRTPAGSQYPGKVVDASFFDEFWRLK
;
A
#
# COMPACT_ATOMS: atom_id res chain seq x y z
N MET A 1 62.23 40.79 -34.04
CA MET A 1 61.02 41.17 -34.79
C MET A 1 59.85 40.35 -34.26
N LYS A 2 58.88 41.01 -33.60
CA LYS A 2 57.50 40.60 -33.20
C LYS A 2 57.22 39.16 -32.65
N LEU A 3 56.78 39.12 -31.38
CA LEU A 3 55.86 38.11 -30.77
C LEU A 3 54.46 38.13 -31.46
N PRO A 4 53.51 37.17 -31.29
CA PRO A 4 53.22 36.40 -30.05
C PRO A 4 52.66 34.94 -30.14
N GLN A 5 52.77 34.23 -29.00
CA GLN A 5 51.75 33.43 -28.27
C GLN A 5 50.83 32.43 -29.01
N LYS A 6 50.91 31.13 -28.65
CA LYS A 6 49.76 30.24 -28.34
C LYS A 6 50.22 28.85 -27.84
N TYR A 7 50.23 28.68 -26.52
CA TYR A 7 49.98 27.39 -25.86
C TYR A 7 48.51 27.42 -25.42
N LEU A 8 47.68 26.49 -25.91
CA LEU A 8 46.43 26.14 -25.25
C LEU A 8 45.95 24.77 -25.76
N VAL A 9 46.01 23.82 -24.83
CA VAL A 9 45.42 22.49 -24.87
C VAL A 9 43.91 22.61 -25.15
N LYS A 10 43.41 22.00 -26.23
CA LYS A 10 41.98 21.82 -26.45
C LYS A 10 41.56 20.44 -25.91
N ILE A 11 41.15 20.42 -24.64
CA ILE A 11 40.20 19.42 -24.14
C ILE A 11 38.83 19.91 -24.58
N THR A 12 38.20 19.18 -25.49
CA THR A 12 36.84 19.47 -25.94
C THR A 12 35.86 19.00 -24.87
N ILE A 13 35.22 19.97 -24.25
CA ILE A 13 34.12 19.87 -23.31
C ILE A 13 32.88 19.24 -23.98
N PRO A 14 32.21 18.22 -23.40
CA PRO A 14 30.78 18.03 -23.56
C PRO A 14 30.11 18.46 -22.26
N LEU A 15 29.75 19.74 -22.16
CA LEU A 15 28.93 20.28 -21.09
C LEU A 15 27.75 20.94 -21.78
N LEU A 16 26.73 20.13 -22.09
CA LEU A 16 25.36 20.54 -22.43
C LEU A 16 24.54 19.29 -22.77
N LEU A 17 24.12 18.55 -21.74
CA LEU A 17 22.97 17.62 -21.78
C LEU A 17 22.69 17.11 -20.36
N ALA A 18 22.33 18.02 -19.46
CA ALA A 18 21.80 17.67 -18.14
C ALA A 18 20.82 18.73 -17.64
N THR A 19 19.95 19.21 -18.53
CA THR A 19 18.87 20.14 -18.19
C THR A 19 17.68 19.81 -19.06
N PHE A 20 16.86 18.87 -18.60
CA PHE A 20 15.39 18.81 -18.78
C PHE A 20 14.88 17.47 -18.20
N CYS A 21 15.05 17.32 -16.89
CA CYS A 21 14.17 16.50 -16.06
C CYS A 21 13.67 17.38 -14.92
N THR A 22 13.07 18.52 -15.27
CA THR A 22 12.07 19.13 -14.39
C THR A 22 10.82 18.27 -14.52
N ALA A 23 10.78 17.16 -13.77
CA ALA A 23 9.51 16.81 -13.17
C ALA A 23 9.05 18.09 -12.48
N GLY A 24 7.94 18.66 -12.94
CA GLY A 24 7.36 19.81 -12.27
C GLY A 24 7.03 19.36 -10.86
N PHE A 25 7.94 19.62 -9.92
CA PHE A 25 7.64 19.62 -8.50
C PHE A 25 6.56 20.67 -8.36
N LEU A 26 5.29 20.25 -8.37
CA LEU A 26 4.19 21.14 -8.08
C LEU A 26 4.39 21.59 -6.64
N TYR A 27 4.63 22.89 -6.50
CA TYR A 27 4.57 23.65 -5.27
C TYR A 27 3.13 23.62 -4.72
N ALA A 28 2.69 22.48 -4.20
CA ALA A 28 1.54 22.44 -3.35
C ALA A 28 1.91 21.71 -2.07
N ASP A 29 2.41 22.50 -1.15
CA ASP A 29 2.70 22.17 0.24
C ASP A 29 3.03 23.49 0.97
N GLY A 30 2.07 24.40 0.99
CA GLY A 30 2.21 25.66 1.72
C GLY A 30 0.97 25.93 2.59
N PRO A 31 1.01 26.91 3.52
CA PRO A 31 -0.05 27.12 4.51
C PRO A 31 -1.48 27.30 3.96
N LYS A 32 -1.64 27.61 2.67
CA LYS A 32 -2.95 27.67 2.01
C LYS A 32 -3.64 26.31 1.92
N ASP A 33 -2.87 25.22 1.86
CA ASP A 33 -3.38 23.85 1.86
C ASP A 33 -3.81 23.40 3.28
N ASN A 34 -3.72 24.27 4.29
CA ASN A 34 -4.20 24.03 5.67
C ASN A 34 -5.63 24.56 5.92
N LEU A 35 -6.33 25.03 4.88
CA LEU A 35 -7.68 25.57 4.99
C LEU A 35 -8.72 24.49 4.60
N PRO A 36 -9.39 23.83 5.56
CA PRO A 36 -10.31 22.73 5.25
C PRO A 36 -11.53 23.19 4.44
N ASP A 37 -11.95 24.45 4.55
CA ASP A 37 -13.08 24.99 3.79
C ASP A 37 -12.70 25.45 2.36
N GLN A 38 -11.40 25.39 2.00
CA GLN A 38 -10.89 25.84 0.69
C GLN A 38 -9.99 24.79 0.04
N VAL A 39 -10.53 23.59 -0.17
CA VAL A 39 -9.79 22.48 -0.76
C VAL A 39 -9.91 22.48 -2.28
N ARG A 40 -8.75 22.57 -2.96
CA ARG A 40 -8.65 22.42 -4.41
C ARG A 40 -8.84 20.96 -4.84
N ARG A 41 -9.38 20.73 -6.04
CA ARG A 41 -9.57 19.39 -6.61
C ARG A 41 -8.22 18.69 -6.88
N ILE A 42 -8.10 17.42 -6.45
CA ILE A 42 -6.95 16.54 -6.71
C ILE A 42 -7.44 15.23 -7.35
N PRO A 43 -6.96 14.86 -8.57
CA PRO A 43 -6.11 15.66 -9.45
C PRO A 43 -6.83 16.92 -9.98
N SER A 44 -6.06 17.92 -10.42
CA SER A 44 -6.62 19.09 -11.12
C SER A 44 -7.32 18.66 -12.43
N LEU A 45 -8.13 19.53 -13.04
CA LEU A 45 -8.52 19.28 -14.43
C LEU A 45 -7.33 19.55 -15.35
N GLY A 46 -7.21 18.76 -16.41
CA GLY A 46 -6.24 18.91 -17.48
C GLY A 46 -6.72 19.84 -18.58
N VAL A 47 -6.01 19.84 -19.70
CA VAL A 47 -6.37 20.61 -20.90
C VAL A 47 -7.54 19.97 -21.62
N GLU A 48 -8.32 20.79 -22.33
CA GLU A 48 -9.31 20.27 -23.27
C GLU A 48 -8.61 19.64 -24.47
N VAL A 49 -9.08 18.46 -24.87
CA VAL A 49 -8.56 17.77 -26.05
C VAL A 49 -9.24 18.35 -27.30
N PRO A 50 -8.50 18.91 -28.27
CA PRO A 50 -9.11 19.48 -29.48
C PRO A 50 -9.83 18.39 -30.28
N GLU A 51 -10.94 18.76 -30.94
CA GLU A 51 -11.89 17.80 -31.56
C GLU A 51 -11.22 16.80 -32.51
N LYS A 52 -10.26 17.24 -33.32
CA LYS A 52 -9.53 16.37 -34.24
C LYS A 52 -8.74 15.29 -33.49
N GLN A 53 -8.01 15.66 -32.45
CA GLN A 53 -7.22 14.75 -31.63
C GLN A 53 -8.14 13.85 -30.78
N ARG A 54 -9.27 14.38 -30.29
CA ARG A 54 -10.30 13.60 -29.60
C ARG A 54 -10.81 12.47 -30.48
N ALA A 55 -11.21 12.78 -31.73
CA ALA A 55 -11.67 11.77 -32.68
C ALA A 55 -10.59 10.70 -32.97
N GLN A 56 -9.32 11.09 -33.03
CA GLN A 56 -8.20 10.13 -33.20
C GLN A 56 -8.03 9.21 -31.99
N LEU A 57 -8.08 9.76 -30.77
CA LEU A 57 -7.99 8.99 -29.53
C LEU A 57 -9.17 8.03 -29.41
N GLU A 58 -10.40 8.48 -29.67
CA GLU A 58 -11.61 7.65 -29.63
C GLU A 58 -11.55 6.51 -30.65
N ALA A 59 -11.10 6.79 -31.87
CA ALA A 59 -10.90 5.76 -32.89
C ALA A 59 -9.83 4.73 -32.49
N GLY A 60 -8.70 5.18 -31.93
CA GLY A 60 -7.65 4.28 -31.45
C GLY A 60 -8.08 3.45 -30.24
N LEU A 61 -8.84 4.03 -29.30
CA LEU A 61 -9.45 3.32 -28.18
C LEU A 61 -10.41 2.24 -28.67
N ALA A 62 -11.31 2.57 -29.60
CA ALA A 62 -12.25 1.62 -30.18
C ALA A 62 -11.54 0.46 -30.91
N LYS A 63 -10.48 0.76 -31.67
CA LYS A 63 -9.66 -0.25 -32.36
C LYS A 63 -9.00 -1.20 -31.34
N LEU A 64 -8.30 -0.64 -30.35
CA LEU A 64 -7.61 -1.43 -29.33
C LEU A 64 -8.58 -2.27 -28.49
N LYS A 65 -9.75 -1.71 -28.16
CA LYS A 65 -10.83 -2.43 -27.47
C LYS A 65 -11.29 -3.66 -28.26
N SER A 66 -11.47 -3.52 -29.58
CA SER A 66 -11.84 -4.65 -30.45
C SER A 66 -10.79 -5.76 -30.42
N SER A 67 -9.50 -5.43 -30.49
CA SER A 67 -8.42 -6.41 -30.38
C SER A 67 -8.37 -7.07 -29.00
N LEU A 68 -8.57 -6.31 -27.91
CA LEU A 68 -8.67 -6.85 -26.55
C LEU A 68 -9.85 -7.83 -26.41
N ASP A 69 -11.01 -7.53 -27.01
CA ASP A 69 -12.18 -8.42 -27.00
C ASP A 69 -11.94 -9.72 -27.77
N GLN A 70 -11.12 -9.69 -28.82
CA GLN A 70 -10.68 -10.89 -29.51
C GLN A 70 -9.71 -11.69 -28.65
N LEU A 71 -8.71 -11.04 -28.04
CA LEU A 71 -7.75 -11.67 -27.14
C LEU A 71 -8.43 -12.34 -25.93
N LYS A 72 -9.44 -11.70 -25.34
CA LYS A 72 -10.21 -12.26 -24.21
C LYS A 72 -10.97 -13.55 -24.55
N LYS A 73 -11.18 -13.85 -25.84
CA LYS A 73 -11.77 -15.12 -26.32
C LYS A 73 -10.73 -16.23 -26.53
N ALA A 74 -9.43 -15.92 -26.46
CA ALA A 74 -8.38 -16.90 -26.64
C ALA A 74 -8.42 -17.97 -25.54
N LYS A 75 -8.25 -19.24 -25.93
CA LYS A 75 -8.18 -20.38 -24.98
C LYS A 75 -6.76 -20.60 -24.44
N ASP A 76 -5.74 -20.06 -25.11
CA ASP A 76 -4.35 -20.17 -24.69
C ASP A 76 -4.12 -19.39 -23.38
N ALA A 77 -3.68 -20.11 -22.34
CA ALA A 77 -3.43 -19.55 -21.02
C ALA A 77 -2.32 -18.48 -21.03
N ARG A 78 -1.28 -18.65 -21.86
CA ARG A 78 -0.19 -17.67 -22.01
C ARG A 78 -0.72 -16.37 -22.63
N ILE A 79 -1.58 -16.47 -23.64
CA ILE A 79 -2.22 -15.28 -24.24
C ILE A 79 -3.04 -14.56 -23.18
N ARG A 80 -3.91 -15.27 -22.46
CA ARG A 80 -4.75 -14.68 -21.40
C ARG A 80 -3.94 -14.01 -20.29
N PHE A 81 -2.83 -14.63 -19.89
CA PHE A 81 -1.90 -14.10 -18.90
C PHE A 81 -1.25 -12.77 -19.35
N LEU A 82 -1.04 -12.56 -20.65
CA LEU A 82 -0.39 -11.37 -21.20
C LEU A 82 -1.37 -10.27 -21.65
N ILE A 83 -2.68 -10.48 -21.57
CA ILE A 83 -3.68 -9.43 -21.88
C ILE A 83 -3.46 -8.15 -21.07
N PRO A 84 -3.12 -8.20 -19.76
CA PRO A 84 -2.86 -6.99 -18.97
C PRO A 84 -1.75 -6.10 -19.55
N ASP A 85 -0.72 -6.69 -20.18
CA ASP A 85 0.38 -5.94 -20.83
C ASP A 85 -0.10 -5.11 -22.04
N VAL A 86 -1.31 -5.37 -22.54
CA VAL A 86 -1.97 -4.63 -23.62
C VAL A 86 -3.03 -3.67 -23.04
N GLU A 87 -3.81 -4.14 -22.07
CA GLU A 87 -4.96 -3.43 -21.51
C GLU A 87 -4.57 -2.14 -20.78
N ILE A 88 -3.36 -2.07 -20.21
CA ILE A 88 -2.81 -0.84 -19.59
C ILE A 88 -2.81 0.36 -20.54
N TYR A 89 -2.52 0.17 -21.83
CA TYR A 89 -2.47 1.26 -22.81
C TYR A 89 -3.86 1.81 -23.10
N HIS A 90 -4.85 0.91 -23.24
CA HIS A 90 -6.24 1.30 -23.41
C HIS A 90 -6.75 2.06 -22.18
N ARG A 91 -6.53 1.50 -20.98
CA ARG A 91 -6.98 2.13 -19.72
C ARG A 91 -6.38 3.52 -19.57
N ALA A 92 -5.07 3.65 -19.74
CA ALA A 92 -4.37 4.92 -19.54
C ALA A 92 -4.99 6.04 -20.37
N VAL A 93 -5.17 5.80 -21.67
CA VAL A 93 -5.68 6.81 -22.59
C VAL A 93 -7.17 7.07 -22.41
N ARG A 94 -7.96 6.03 -22.09
CA ARG A 94 -9.38 6.19 -21.75
C ARG A 94 -9.55 7.09 -20.53
N CYS A 95 -8.85 6.81 -19.44
CA CYS A 95 -8.94 7.58 -18.20
C CYS A 95 -8.61 9.05 -18.44
N ASP A 96 -7.51 9.34 -19.12
CA ASP A 96 -7.08 10.72 -19.38
C ASP A 96 -8.05 11.49 -20.29
N LEU A 97 -8.69 10.80 -21.23
CA LEU A 97 -9.71 11.41 -22.10
C LEU A 97 -11.05 11.63 -21.39
N GLU A 98 -11.54 10.61 -20.68
CA GLU A 98 -12.86 10.60 -20.03
C GLU A 98 -12.92 11.57 -18.85
N PHE A 99 -11.85 11.68 -18.07
CA PHE A 99 -11.80 12.49 -16.85
C PHE A 99 -11.06 13.82 -17.01
N GLN A 100 -10.65 14.16 -18.24
CA GLN A 100 -9.86 15.36 -18.57
C GLN A 100 -8.56 15.40 -17.76
N GLU A 101 -7.73 14.38 -17.88
CA GLU A 101 -6.48 14.22 -17.12
C GLU A 101 -5.23 14.21 -18.00
N PHE A 102 -5.35 14.63 -19.26
CA PHE A 102 -4.21 15.18 -19.99
C PHE A 102 -3.87 16.55 -19.41
N PHE A 103 -2.85 16.64 -18.56
CA PHE A 103 -2.52 17.88 -17.85
C PHE A 103 -1.73 18.90 -18.68
N HIS A 104 -1.23 18.48 -19.85
CA HIS A 104 -0.54 19.33 -20.80
C HIS A 104 -0.79 18.86 -22.23
N GLU A 105 -0.88 19.77 -23.21
CA GLU A 105 -1.15 19.43 -24.63
C GLU A 105 -0.22 18.36 -25.21
N ARG A 106 1.05 18.32 -24.81
CA ARG A 106 2.03 17.31 -25.26
C ARG A 106 1.66 15.88 -24.85
N GLU A 107 0.86 15.73 -23.78
CA GLU A 107 0.43 14.44 -23.24
C GLU A 107 -0.64 13.81 -24.12
N ILE A 108 -1.42 14.61 -24.86
CA ILE A 108 -2.35 14.12 -25.91
C ILE A 108 -1.57 13.35 -26.98
N GLY A 109 -0.44 13.91 -27.42
CA GLY A 109 0.46 13.26 -28.36
C GLY A 109 1.11 12.00 -27.79
N ALA A 110 1.38 11.96 -26.48
CA ALA A 110 1.83 10.74 -25.80
C ALA A 110 0.71 9.68 -25.80
N GLY A 111 -0.53 10.05 -25.49
CA GLY A 111 -1.69 9.17 -25.52
C GLY A 111 -1.90 8.50 -26.89
N LEU A 112 -1.79 9.26 -27.98
CA LEU A 112 -1.86 8.70 -29.34
C LEU A 112 -0.78 7.63 -29.60
N LYS A 113 0.47 7.88 -29.17
CA LYS A 113 1.56 6.91 -29.30
C LYS A 113 1.36 5.68 -28.43
N LEU A 114 0.80 5.84 -27.24
CA LEU A 114 0.47 4.72 -26.36
C LEU A 114 -0.63 3.84 -26.96
N LEU A 115 -1.63 4.41 -27.66
CA LEU A 115 -2.62 3.61 -28.39
C LEU A 115 -2.00 2.83 -29.54
N GLU A 116 -1.07 3.44 -30.30
CA GLU A 116 -0.33 2.77 -31.36
C GLU A 116 0.45 1.57 -30.81
N GLN A 117 1.19 1.76 -29.73
CA GLN A 117 1.96 0.68 -29.09
C GLN A 117 1.06 -0.40 -28.47
N GLY A 118 -0.05 -0.01 -27.83
CA GLY A 118 -1.03 -0.96 -27.31
C GLY A 118 -1.60 -1.82 -28.45
N GLN A 119 -1.92 -1.20 -29.58
CA GLN A 119 -2.37 -1.92 -30.78
C GLN A 119 -1.29 -2.85 -31.34
N GLU A 120 -0.05 -2.40 -31.41
CA GLU A 120 1.07 -3.23 -31.85
C GLU A 120 1.22 -4.48 -30.98
N ARG A 121 1.19 -4.34 -29.65
CA ARG A 121 1.22 -5.49 -28.74
C ARG A 121 0.02 -6.40 -28.92
N ALA A 122 -1.18 -5.84 -29.13
CA ALA A 122 -2.38 -6.63 -29.38
C ALA A 122 -2.25 -7.46 -30.67
N ASP A 123 -1.76 -6.85 -31.75
CA ASP A 123 -1.55 -7.48 -33.05
C ASP A 123 -0.49 -8.59 -32.99
N GLN A 124 0.59 -8.37 -32.24
CA GLN A 124 1.61 -9.40 -31.94
C GLN A 124 1.00 -10.55 -31.13
N LEU A 125 0.25 -10.25 -30.08
CA LEU A 125 -0.32 -11.26 -29.20
C LEU A 125 -1.38 -12.12 -29.91
N LEU A 126 -2.16 -11.54 -30.82
CA LEU A 126 -3.09 -12.27 -31.69
C LEU A 126 -2.39 -13.26 -32.62
N LYS A 127 -1.12 -13.01 -32.97
CA LYS A 127 -0.24 -13.94 -33.72
C LYS A 127 0.49 -14.94 -32.81
N GLY A 128 0.29 -14.87 -31.49
CA GLY A 128 1.01 -15.67 -30.51
C GLY A 128 2.42 -15.14 -30.18
N GLU A 129 2.74 -13.91 -30.54
CA GLU A 129 4.04 -13.28 -30.29
C GLU A 129 3.95 -12.35 -29.07
N ALA A 130 5.06 -12.24 -28.31
CA ALA A 130 5.15 -11.33 -27.16
C ALA A 130 6.58 -10.83 -26.94
N PRO A 131 7.18 -10.10 -27.90
CA PRO A 131 8.60 -9.76 -27.89
C PRO A 131 9.03 -8.94 -26.66
N TRP A 132 8.13 -8.13 -26.09
CA TRP A 132 8.41 -7.34 -24.89
C TRP A 132 8.74 -8.21 -23.65
N THR A 133 8.35 -9.49 -23.63
CA THR A 133 8.67 -10.43 -22.55
C THR A 133 10.13 -10.92 -22.58
N LYS A 134 10.85 -10.62 -23.66
CA LYS A 134 12.27 -10.98 -23.87
C LYS A 134 13.15 -9.74 -24.09
N GLN A 135 12.66 -8.57 -23.73
CA GLN A 135 13.35 -7.29 -23.89
C GLN A 135 14.19 -6.94 -22.65
N THR A 136 15.42 -6.45 -22.85
CA THR A 136 16.22 -5.79 -21.82
C THR A 136 16.04 -4.26 -21.85
N GLY A 137 16.50 -3.55 -20.83
CA GLY A 137 16.32 -2.11 -20.70
C GLY A 137 14.93 -1.75 -20.16
N LEU A 138 14.31 -0.73 -20.74
CA LEU A 138 13.04 -0.17 -20.26
C LEU A 138 11.85 -1.00 -20.75
N VAL A 139 11.16 -1.66 -19.82
CA VAL A 139 10.00 -2.49 -20.12
C VAL A 139 8.81 -2.03 -19.28
N VAL A 140 7.65 -1.86 -19.91
CA VAL A 140 6.38 -1.64 -19.20
C VAL A 140 5.55 -2.90 -19.28
N ARG A 141 5.02 -3.32 -18.13
CA ARG A 141 4.18 -4.49 -17.94
C ARG A 141 2.87 -4.09 -17.23
N GLY A 142 1.89 -4.97 -17.24
CA GLY A 142 0.62 -4.78 -16.55
C GLY A 142 0.15 -6.03 -15.82
N TYR A 143 -0.70 -5.84 -14.81
CA TYR A 143 -1.38 -6.91 -14.09
C TYR A 143 -2.79 -6.46 -13.71
N ILE A 144 -3.68 -7.40 -13.35
CA ILE A 144 -5.03 -7.07 -12.85
C ILE A 144 -5.00 -7.14 -11.33
N SER A 145 -5.28 -6.01 -10.67
CA SER A 145 -5.31 -5.93 -9.22
C SER A 145 -6.55 -6.61 -8.65
N LYS A 146 -6.38 -7.38 -7.57
CA LYS A 146 -7.47 -8.11 -6.92
C LYS A 146 -8.52 -7.19 -6.27
N ILE A 147 -8.10 -5.98 -5.88
CA ILE A 147 -8.90 -5.04 -5.08
C ILE A 147 -10.19 -4.65 -5.81
N ASP A 148 -10.05 -4.19 -7.04
CA ASP A 148 -11.13 -3.62 -7.84
C ASP A 148 -11.19 -4.18 -9.27
N GLN A 149 -10.34 -5.16 -9.59
CA GLN A 149 -10.27 -5.82 -10.90
C GLN A 149 -9.84 -4.88 -12.04
N THR A 150 -9.20 -3.76 -11.70
CA THR A 150 -8.61 -2.87 -12.70
C THR A 150 -7.20 -3.31 -13.07
N VAL A 151 -6.84 -3.08 -14.34
CA VAL A 151 -5.46 -3.25 -14.80
C VAL A 151 -4.59 -2.12 -14.27
N GLN A 152 -3.40 -2.45 -13.74
CA GLN A 152 -2.43 -1.49 -13.23
C GLN A 152 -1.08 -1.66 -13.95
N PRO A 153 -0.40 -0.56 -14.34
CA PRO A 153 0.90 -0.62 -14.99
C PRO A 153 2.05 -0.66 -13.98
N TYR A 154 3.18 -1.24 -14.39
CA TYR A 154 4.46 -1.07 -13.69
C TYR A 154 5.62 -1.00 -14.68
N GLY A 155 6.67 -0.26 -14.30
CA GLY A 155 7.88 -0.07 -15.09
C GLY A 155 9.01 -0.96 -14.58
N LEU A 156 9.87 -1.41 -15.50
CA LEU A 156 11.04 -2.23 -15.20
C LEU A 156 12.27 -1.67 -15.92
N VAL A 157 13.41 -1.75 -15.24
CA VAL A 157 14.74 -1.70 -15.86
C VAL A 157 15.32 -3.10 -15.78
N ILE A 158 15.33 -3.81 -16.90
CA ILE A 158 15.94 -5.14 -17.02
C ILE A 158 17.42 -4.95 -17.39
N PRO A 159 18.38 -5.50 -16.63
CA PRO A 159 19.79 -5.32 -16.91
C PRO A 159 20.19 -6.05 -18.20
N ASP A 160 21.20 -5.56 -18.90
CA ASP A 160 21.69 -6.18 -20.15
C ASP A 160 22.29 -7.58 -19.91
N SER A 161 22.69 -7.86 -18.67
CA SER A 161 23.14 -9.17 -18.20
C SER A 161 22.00 -10.16 -17.88
N TYR A 162 20.73 -9.73 -18.00
CA TYR A 162 19.60 -10.61 -17.72
C TYR A 162 19.49 -11.71 -18.79
N THR A 163 19.48 -12.95 -18.32
CA THR A 163 19.27 -14.13 -19.17
C THR A 163 17.80 -14.51 -19.15
N PHE A 164 17.16 -14.81 -20.28
CA PHE A 164 15.74 -15.21 -20.29
C PHE A 164 15.52 -16.72 -20.12
N SER A 165 16.60 -17.48 -20.01
CA SER A 165 16.65 -18.91 -19.75
C SER A 165 17.74 -19.23 -18.72
N GLY A 166 17.70 -20.41 -18.12
CA GLY A 166 18.66 -20.83 -17.10
C GLY A 166 18.15 -20.66 -15.67
N LYS A 167 19.08 -20.78 -14.70
CA LYS A 167 18.78 -20.83 -13.26
C LYS A 167 19.23 -19.60 -12.47
N SER A 168 19.93 -18.65 -13.11
CA SER A 168 20.38 -17.43 -12.44
C SER A 168 19.18 -16.62 -11.93
N GLN A 169 19.24 -16.22 -10.67
CA GLN A 169 18.31 -15.28 -10.03
C GLN A 169 19.00 -13.94 -9.86
N TYR A 170 18.24 -12.86 -9.98
CA TYR A 170 18.75 -11.49 -10.02
C TYR A 170 18.26 -10.70 -8.81
N ARG A 171 19.10 -9.77 -8.33
CA ARG A 171 18.70 -8.75 -7.37
C ARG A 171 17.55 -7.91 -7.95
N CYS A 172 16.62 -7.51 -7.10
CA CYS A 172 15.54 -6.59 -7.45
C CYS A 172 15.52 -5.38 -6.51
N ASP A 173 15.62 -4.18 -7.05
CA ASP A 173 15.44 -2.94 -6.29
C ASP A 173 14.09 -2.32 -6.66
N LEU A 174 13.21 -2.14 -5.68
CA LEU A 174 11.99 -1.35 -5.82
C LEU A 174 12.36 0.13 -5.67
N TRP A 175 11.90 0.95 -6.60
CA TRP A 175 12.07 2.40 -6.58
C TRP A 175 10.72 3.12 -6.50
N PHE A 176 10.42 3.66 -5.32
CA PHE A 176 9.22 4.47 -5.09
C PHE A 176 9.41 5.89 -5.61
N HIS A 177 8.48 6.35 -6.46
CA HIS A 177 8.53 7.69 -7.03
C HIS A 177 8.12 8.78 -6.03
N GLY A 178 8.53 10.02 -6.31
CA GLY A 178 8.12 11.20 -5.54
C GLY A 178 6.67 11.61 -5.79
N ARG A 179 6.21 12.64 -5.06
CA ARG A 179 4.85 13.18 -5.19
C ARG A 179 4.61 13.69 -6.61
N GLY A 180 3.46 13.36 -7.18
CA GLY A 180 3.12 13.70 -8.55
C GLY A 180 1.62 13.82 -8.75
N GLU A 181 1.04 14.98 -8.42
CA GLU A 181 -0.41 15.21 -8.55
C GLU A 181 -0.93 15.16 -10.01
N ARG A 182 -0.02 15.08 -10.99
CA ARG A 182 -0.31 14.93 -12.42
C ARG A 182 0.17 13.59 -13.00
N LEU A 183 0.55 12.64 -12.16
CA LEU A 183 1.04 11.33 -12.58
C LEU A 183 -0.12 10.41 -12.99
N SER A 184 -0.78 10.73 -14.11
CA SER A 184 -1.71 9.80 -14.75
C SER A 184 -0.98 8.55 -15.27
N GLU A 185 -1.74 7.51 -15.61
CA GLU A 185 -1.21 6.29 -16.22
C GLU A 185 -0.49 6.59 -17.55
N VAL A 186 -0.97 7.54 -18.36
CA VAL A 186 -0.26 7.98 -19.58
C VAL A 186 1.11 8.54 -19.22
N ASN A 187 1.16 9.43 -18.23
CA ASN A 187 2.39 10.07 -17.81
C ASN A 187 3.36 9.07 -17.19
N PHE A 188 2.87 8.14 -16.37
CA PHE A 188 3.66 7.06 -15.79
C PHE A 188 4.25 6.13 -16.85
N ILE A 189 3.42 5.58 -17.74
CA ILE A 189 3.88 4.66 -18.80
C ILE A 189 4.88 5.37 -19.72
N ASN A 190 4.59 6.60 -20.14
CA ASN A 190 5.48 7.38 -21.00
C ASN A 190 6.82 7.71 -20.31
N GLN A 191 6.82 7.94 -18.99
CA GLN A 191 8.05 8.13 -18.21
C GLN A 191 8.87 6.84 -18.12
N ALA A 192 8.22 5.72 -17.78
CA ALA A 192 8.85 4.41 -17.64
C ALA A 192 9.53 3.93 -18.95
N GLN A 193 9.04 4.39 -20.11
CA GLN A 193 9.62 4.08 -21.42
C GLN A 193 10.81 4.95 -21.81
N ARG A 194 11.11 6.02 -21.05
CA ARG A 194 12.14 7.01 -21.39
C ARG A 194 13.21 7.19 -20.32
N SER A 195 12.91 6.84 -19.08
CA SER A 195 13.79 7.04 -17.94
C SER A 195 14.09 5.73 -17.24
N ARG A 196 15.37 5.49 -16.92
CA ARG A 196 15.78 4.37 -16.07
C ARG A 196 15.64 4.66 -14.58
N GLY A 197 15.25 5.88 -14.21
CA GLY A 197 15.12 6.32 -12.81
C GLY A 197 16.42 6.78 -12.17
N GLN A 198 16.45 6.81 -10.84
CA GLN A 198 17.58 7.35 -10.07
C GLN A 198 18.72 6.36 -9.88
N TYR A 199 18.41 5.08 -9.65
CA TYR A 199 19.40 4.03 -9.43
C TYR A 199 19.19 2.89 -10.43
N THR A 200 20.30 2.42 -10.99
CA THR A 200 20.35 1.24 -11.87
C THR A 200 21.62 0.45 -11.55
N PRO A 201 21.66 -0.23 -10.40
CA PRO A 201 22.83 -1.02 -10.02
C PRO A 201 23.11 -2.08 -11.09
N THR A 202 24.38 -2.51 -11.17
CA THR A 202 24.77 -3.59 -12.10
C THR A 202 24.03 -4.88 -11.75
N ASP A 203 23.72 -5.70 -12.77
CA ASP A 203 23.08 -7.02 -12.61
C ASP A 203 21.78 -7.02 -11.79
N THR A 204 21.06 -5.89 -11.79
CA THR A 204 19.88 -5.67 -10.95
C THR A 204 18.66 -5.31 -11.80
N ILE A 205 17.53 -5.96 -11.52
CA ILE A 205 16.23 -5.53 -12.01
C ILE A 205 15.76 -4.36 -11.15
N VAL A 206 15.31 -3.27 -11.75
CA VAL A 206 14.69 -2.16 -11.00
C VAL A 206 13.21 -2.14 -11.30
N LEU A 207 12.38 -2.29 -10.26
CA LEU A 207 10.92 -2.20 -10.32
C LEU A 207 10.48 -0.79 -9.95
N HIS A 208 9.79 -0.12 -10.87
CA HIS A 208 9.09 1.14 -10.65
C HIS A 208 7.59 0.84 -10.55
N PRO A 209 7.03 0.66 -9.35
CA PRO A 209 5.58 0.49 -9.18
C PRO A 209 4.84 1.81 -9.49
N TYR A 210 3.59 1.71 -9.95
CA TYR A 210 2.75 2.89 -10.14
C TYR A 210 2.22 3.44 -8.81
N GLY A 211 2.03 2.58 -7.80
CA GLY A 211 1.53 2.98 -6.49
C GLY A 211 0.12 3.53 -6.51
N ARG A 212 -0.61 3.32 -7.62
CA ARG A 212 -1.96 3.88 -7.82
C ARG A 212 -2.02 5.38 -7.52
N TYR A 213 -1.13 6.17 -8.13
CA TYR A 213 -1.05 7.65 -8.06
C TYR A 213 -0.24 8.22 -6.86
N SER A 214 -0.64 9.37 -6.32
CA SER A 214 0.13 10.20 -5.40
C SER A 214 -0.41 10.04 -3.98
N ASN A 215 -0.42 8.81 -3.47
CA ASN A 215 -0.97 8.42 -2.17
C ASN A 215 0.09 7.93 -1.16
N ALA A 216 1.36 8.25 -1.41
CA ALA A 216 2.53 7.73 -0.68
C ALA A 216 2.60 6.20 -0.55
N PHE A 217 2.02 5.47 -1.51
CA PHE A 217 1.99 4.01 -1.52
C PHE A 217 1.32 3.42 -0.27
N LYS A 218 0.32 4.13 0.27
CA LYS A 218 -0.53 3.66 1.37
C LYS A 218 -1.78 2.98 0.84
N PHE A 219 -2.39 2.11 1.65
CA PHE A 219 -3.66 1.45 1.37
C PHE A 219 -3.63 0.69 0.03
N ALA A 220 -4.48 1.02 -0.93
CA ALA A 220 -4.46 0.37 -2.24
C ALA A 220 -3.12 0.60 -2.98
N GLY A 221 -2.45 1.74 -2.76
CA GLY A 221 -1.11 2.00 -3.29
C GLY A 221 -0.05 1.05 -2.71
N GLU A 222 -0.24 0.61 -1.47
CA GLU A 222 0.63 -0.38 -0.82
C GLU A 222 0.44 -1.76 -1.46
N VAL A 223 -0.83 -2.16 -1.62
CA VAL A 223 -1.20 -3.41 -2.27
C VAL A 223 -0.71 -3.44 -3.72
N ASP A 224 -0.78 -2.31 -4.44
CA ASP A 224 -0.26 -2.18 -5.81
C ASP A 224 1.24 -2.48 -5.91
N VAL A 225 2.04 -2.03 -4.94
CA VAL A 225 3.48 -2.37 -4.88
C VAL A 225 3.68 -3.86 -4.72
N LEU A 226 2.96 -4.48 -3.79
CA LEU A 226 3.09 -5.90 -3.50
C LEU A 226 2.62 -6.74 -4.71
N GLU A 227 1.51 -6.39 -5.34
CA GLU A 227 1.01 -7.07 -6.55
C GLU A 227 1.95 -6.86 -7.75
N ALA A 228 2.54 -5.68 -7.92
CA ALA A 228 3.54 -5.43 -8.96
C ALA A 228 4.83 -6.24 -8.72
N LEU A 229 5.27 -6.40 -7.46
CA LEU A 229 6.40 -7.26 -7.12
C LEU A 229 6.10 -8.72 -7.42
N GLU A 230 4.94 -9.23 -7.01
CA GLU A 230 4.53 -10.61 -7.32
C GLU A 230 4.42 -10.82 -8.83
N SER A 231 3.80 -9.91 -9.57
CA SER A 231 3.76 -9.98 -11.04
C SER A 231 5.16 -9.95 -11.66
N THR A 232 6.10 -9.20 -11.08
CA THR A 232 7.50 -9.22 -11.51
C THR A 232 8.15 -10.57 -11.23
N LYS A 233 7.94 -11.16 -10.06
CA LYS A 233 8.47 -12.50 -9.70
C LYS A 233 7.90 -13.63 -10.57
N GLU A 234 6.65 -13.52 -11.00
CA GLU A 234 6.04 -14.45 -11.94
C GLU A 234 6.67 -14.37 -13.34
N ASN A 235 7.12 -13.18 -13.75
CA ASN A 235 7.62 -12.93 -15.10
C ASN A 235 9.16 -12.95 -15.21
N TYR A 236 9.87 -12.73 -14.10
CA TYR A 236 11.32 -12.58 -14.06
C TYR A 236 11.93 -13.34 -12.88
N ARG A 237 13.13 -13.88 -13.05
CA ARG A 237 13.84 -14.64 -12.02
C ARG A 237 14.48 -13.69 -11.02
N ILE A 238 13.75 -13.41 -9.95
CA ILE A 238 14.21 -12.63 -8.81
C ILE A 238 14.78 -13.58 -7.74
N ASP A 239 15.84 -13.14 -7.10
CA ASP A 239 16.35 -13.74 -5.88
C ASP A 239 15.59 -13.12 -4.69
N ASP A 240 14.75 -13.91 -4.03
CA ASP A 240 13.93 -13.48 -2.89
C ASP A 240 14.76 -13.03 -1.69
N ASP A 241 16.05 -13.37 -1.63
CA ASP A 241 16.95 -12.91 -0.58
C ASP A 241 17.70 -11.62 -0.97
N ARG A 242 17.44 -11.09 -2.17
CA ARG A 242 18.07 -9.88 -2.73
C ARG A 242 17.03 -8.92 -3.30
N ILE A 243 15.96 -8.68 -2.56
CA ILE A 243 14.99 -7.62 -2.83
C ILE A 243 15.25 -6.43 -1.89
N ALA A 244 15.35 -5.21 -2.42
CA ALA A 244 15.47 -3.98 -1.62
C ALA A 244 14.34 -2.99 -1.93
N VAL A 245 14.05 -2.12 -0.97
CA VAL A 245 13.13 -1.00 -1.14
C VAL A 245 13.87 0.33 -1.04
N ARG A 246 13.55 1.25 -1.95
CA ARG A 246 14.25 2.53 -2.08
C ARG A 246 13.28 3.62 -2.53
N GLY A 247 13.55 4.86 -2.18
CA GLY A 247 12.77 5.98 -2.69
C GLY A 247 13.24 7.34 -2.20
N PHE A 248 12.69 8.39 -2.80
CA PHE A 248 13.02 9.77 -2.45
C PHE A 248 11.74 10.63 -2.30
N SER A 249 11.71 11.59 -1.36
CA SER A 249 10.52 12.43 -1.09
C SER A 249 9.31 11.60 -0.64
N MET A 250 8.15 11.72 -1.28
CA MET A 250 7.01 10.80 -1.07
C MET A 250 7.43 9.32 -1.16
N GLY A 251 8.34 8.97 -2.07
CA GLY A 251 8.86 7.61 -2.18
C GLY A 251 9.81 7.24 -1.04
N GLY A 252 10.48 8.22 -0.43
CA GLY A 252 11.26 8.03 0.79
C GLY A 252 10.36 7.69 1.98
N ALA A 253 9.18 8.33 2.06
CA ALA A 253 8.17 8.01 3.06
C ALA A 253 7.61 6.59 2.90
N ALA A 254 7.31 6.19 1.66
CA ALA A 254 6.95 4.80 1.35
C ALA A 254 8.08 3.83 1.72
N CYS A 255 9.34 4.19 1.46
CA CYS A 255 10.48 3.35 1.84
C CYS A 255 10.58 3.14 3.35
N TRP A 256 10.36 4.17 4.16
CA TRP A 256 10.27 4.02 5.62
C TRP A 256 9.16 3.06 6.02
N GLN A 257 7.94 3.24 5.49
CA GLN A 257 6.78 2.41 5.79
C GLN A 257 7.03 0.93 5.46
N PHE A 258 7.49 0.65 4.24
CA PHE A 258 7.78 -0.72 3.80
C PHE A 258 8.93 -1.34 4.62
N ALA A 259 9.94 -0.57 4.98
CA ALA A 259 11.06 -1.05 5.78
C ALA A 259 10.61 -1.50 7.17
N VAL A 260 9.68 -0.80 7.82
CA VAL A 260 9.21 -1.15 9.17
C VAL A 260 8.07 -2.17 9.19
N HIS A 261 7.20 -2.20 8.19
CA HIS A 261 6.06 -3.14 8.11
C HIS A 261 6.42 -4.50 7.53
N TYR A 262 7.43 -4.56 6.66
CA TYR A 262 7.81 -5.75 5.90
C TYR A 262 9.31 -6.04 6.03
N ALA A 263 9.91 -5.76 7.20
CA ALA A 263 11.35 -5.83 7.39
C ALA A 263 11.96 -7.21 7.06
N ASP A 264 11.17 -8.28 7.14
CA ASP A 264 11.55 -9.66 6.80
C ASP A 264 11.68 -9.93 5.29
N ARG A 265 11.21 -9.01 4.44
CA ARG A 265 11.18 -9.17 2.97
C ARG A 265 12.35 -8.53 2.26
N TRP A 266 13.11 -7.67 2.93
CA TRP A 266 14.12 -6.83 2.30
C TRP A 266 15.52 -7.17 2.81
N PHE A 267 16.51 -7.28 1.91
CA PHE A 267 17.90 -7.34 2.35
C PHE A 267 18.41 -5.96 2.80
N ALA A 268 17.79 -4.88 2.30
CA ALA A 268 18.12 -3.51 2.68
C ALA A 268 17.00 -2.52 2.30
N ALA A 269 16.95 -1.40 3.04
CA ALA A 269 16.13 -0.24 2.74
C ALA A 269 16.98 1.03 2.54
N ASN A 270 16.58 1.89 1.59
CA ASN A 270 17.22 3.18 1.32
C ASN A 270 16.20 4.32 1.24
N PRO A 271 15.68 4.79 2.39
CA PRO A 271 14.76 5.92 2.45
C PRO A 271 15.52 7.25 2.28
N GLY A 272 15.07 8.09 1.35
CA GLY A 272 15.67 9.38 1.07
C GLY A 272 14.69 10.54 1.31
N ALA A 273 15.02 11.44 2.24
CA ALA A 273 14.33 12.71 2.49
C ALA A 273 12.81 12.66 2.31
N GLY A 274 12.12 11.80 3.07
CA GLY A 274 10.66 11.64 3.05
C GLY A 274 10.13 11.47 4.46
N PHE A 275 8.89 11.91 4.72
CA PHE A 275 8.27 11.87 6.04
C PHE A 275 8.22 10.46 6.65
N SER A 276 8.33 10.36 7.97
CA SER A 276 8.26 9.08 8.70
C SER A 276 7.02 8.96 9.59
N GLU A 277 6.32 10.07 9.79
CA GLU A 277 5.33 10.28 10.83
C GLU A 277 4.45 11.49 10.49
N THR A 278 3.19 11.47 10.91
CA THR A 278 2.22 12.53 10.60
C THR A 278 2.44 13.83 11.39
N PRO A 279 2.56 13.82 12.73
CA PRO A 279 2.35 15.05 13.49
C PRO A 279 3.48 16.07 13.35
N LEU A 280 4.72 15.64 13.54
CA LEU A 280 5.87 16.54 13.52
C LEU A 280 6.21 16.98 12.09
N PHE A 281 6.01 16.11 11.09
CA PHE A 281 6.13 16.50 9.69
C PHE A 281 5.17 17.62 9.32
N LEU A 282 3.88 17.54 9.70
CA LEU A 282 2.90 18.59 9.39
C LEU A 282 3.18 19.89 10.16
N ASP A 283 3.68 19.82 11.38
CA ASP A 283 4.15 21.00 12.12
C ASP A 283 5.34 21.67 11.41
N VAL A 284 6.41 20.92 11.13
CA VAL A 284 7.66 21.47 10.57
C VAL A 284 7.51 21.90 9.11
N PHE A 285 6.73 21.17 8.33
CA PHE A 285 6.62 21.37 6.89
C PHE A 285 5.45 22.26 6.49
N GLN A 286 4.30 22.14 7.17
CA GLN A 286 3.09 22.94 6.87
C GLN A 286 2.84 24.07 7.87
N ASN A 287 3.56 24.14 9.00
CA ASN A 287 3.20 24.98 10.15
C ASN A 287 1.74 24.75 10.56
N GLU A 288 1.30 23.50 10.54
CA GLU A 288 -0.08 23.10 10.87
C GLU A 288 -0.20 22.70 12.34
N GLU A 289 -1.08 23.38 13.06
CA GLU A 289 -1.49 22.94 14.40
C GLU A 289 -2.61 21.89 14.28
N LEU A 290 -2.26 20.62 14.50
CA LEU A 290 -3.23 19.52 14.43
C LEU A 290 -4.13 19.47 15.67
N LYS A 291 -5.42 19.21 15.47
CA LYS A 291 -6.42 18.98 16.53
C LYS A 291 -7.07 17.59 16.40
N PRO A 292 -6.28 16.52 16.49
CA PRO A 292 -6.80 15.17 16.33
C PRO A 292 -7.68 14.77 17.52
N THR A 293 -8.71 14.00 17.21
CA THR A 293 -9.43 13.18 18.18
C THR A 293 -8.52 12.12 18.81
N TRP A 294 -8.96 11.54 19.91
CA TRP A 294 -8.18 10.51 20.62
C TRP A 294 -7.95 9.26 19.75
N TYR A 295 -8.92 8.89 18.89
CA TYR A 295 -8.82 7.73 18.02
C TYR A 295 -7.95 8.01 16.78
N GLU A 296 -7.96 9.22 16.21
CA GLU A 296 -7.05 9.58 15.11
C GLU A 296 -5.58 9.43 15.53
N LYS A 297 -5.23 9.81 16.77
CA LYS A 297 -3.89 9.59 17.32
C LYS A 297 -3.49 8.11 17.36
N LYS A 298 -4.44 7.22 17.63
CA LYS A 298 -4.22 5.76 17.58
C LYS A 298 -4.04 5.30 16.12
N LEU A 299 -4.90 5.77 15.22
CA LEU A 299 -4.91 5.38 13.80
C LEU A 299 -3.65 5.82 13.04
N TRP A 300 -2.99 6.91 13.45
CA TRP A 300 -1.68 7.28 12.91
C TRP A 300 -0.64 6.18 13.03
N GLN A 301 -0.73 5.32 14.05
CA GLN A 301 0.15 4.16 14.20
C GLN A 301 -0.01 3.11 13.10
N LEU A 302 -0.94 3.26 12.14
CA LEU A 302 -0.94 2.43 10.94
C LEU A 302 0.26 2.74 10.02
N TYR A 303 0.78 3.98 10.00
CA TYR A 303 1.88 4.38 9.09
C TYR A 303 2.99 5.21 9.76
N ASP A 304 2.82 5.66 11.00
CA ASP A 304 3.87 6.36 11.75
C ASP A 304 5.00 5.37 12.12
N CYS A 305 6.09 5.44 11.36
CA CYS A 305 7.23 4.54 11.42
C CYS A 305 8.00 4.54 12.76
N PRO A 306 8.10 5.65 13.53
CA PRO A 306 8.83 5.66 14.79
C PRO A 306 8.32 4.63 15.81
N GLY A 307 7.02 4.32 15.77
CA GLY A 307 6.41 3.29 16.62
C GLY A 307 6.89 1.87 16.32
N TYR A 308 7.49 1.64 15.15
CA TYR A 308 7.95 0.33 14.65
C TYR A 308 9.46 0.24 14.51
N ALA A 309 10.22 1.25 14.95
CA ALA A 309 11.66 1.38 14.65
C ALA A 309 12.50 0.13 14.98
N LEU A 310 12.13 -0.64 16.02
CA LEU A 310 12.83 -1.88 16.39
C LEU A 310 12.79 -2.95 15.27
N ASN A 311 11.79 -2.95 14.40
CA ASN A 311 11.71 -3.86 13.26
C ASN A 311 12.87 -3.67 12.27
N LEU A 312 13.53 -2.51 12.27
CA LEU A 312 14.73 -2.28 11.45
C LEU A 312 15.97 -3.04 11.95
N PHE A 313 15.88 -3.76 13.07
CA PHE A 313 16.86 -4.78 13.41
C PHE A 313 16.92 -5.87 12.33
N GLN A 314 15.79 -6.21 11.69
CA GLN A 314 15.70 -7.23 10.65
C GLN A 314 16.05 -6.69 9.25
N CYS A 315 15.94 -5.37 9.04
CA CYS A 315 16.16 -4.74 7.74
C CYS A 315 17.27 -3.69 7.81
N PRO A 316 18.49 -4.00 7.34
CA PRO A 316 19.57 -3.02 7.21
C PRO A 316 19.10 -1.75 6.49
N THR A 317 19.28 -0.60 7.11
CA THR A 317 18.76 0.68 6.60
C THR A 317 19.88 1.67 6.35
N VAL A 318 19.92 2.21 5.13
CA VAL A 318 20.85 3.28 4.71
C VAL A 318 20.02 4.52 4.39
N ALA A 319 19.84 5.41 5.35
CA ALA A 319 19.06 6.63 5.17
C ALA A 319 19.86 7.70 4.42
N TYR A 320 19.18 8.56 3.66
CA TYR A 320 19.80 9.71 2.99
C TYR A 320 19.01 10.99 3.22
N SER A 321 19.72 12.10 3.40
CA SER A 321 19.15 13.45 3.34
C SER A 321 20.13 14.45 2.75
N GLY A 322 19.60 15.47 2.07
CA GLY A 322 20.37 16.68 1.83
C GLY A 322 20.55 17.45 3.14
N GLU A 323 21.73 18.01 3.38
CA GLU A 323 22.06 18.74 4.61
C GLU A 323 21.09 19.88 4.92
N ILE A 324 20.67 20.62 3.89
CA ILE A 324 19.78 21.79 4.02
C ILE A 324 18.34 21.48 3.57
N ASP A 325 18.00 20.20 3.39
CA ASP A 325 16.64 19.77 3.11
C ASP A 325 15.79 19.79 4.39
N LYS A 326 14.66 20.50 4.36
CA LYS A 326 13.72 20.50 5.49
C LYS A 326 13.17 19.11 5.82
N GLN A 327 13.09 18.22 4.84
CA GLN A 327 12.62 16.84 5.06
C GLN A 327 13.69 15.93 5.70
N LYS A 328 14.92 16.43 5.95
CA LYS A 328 15.90 15.74 6.82
C LYS A 328 15.31 15.45 8.21
N GLN A 329 14.41 16.32 8.68
CA GLN A 329 13.70 16.16 9.95
C GLN A 329 13.10 14.76 10.15
N ALA A 330 12.55 14.13 9.11
CA ALA A 330 11.97 12.79 9.22
C ALA A 330 13.04 11.71 9.50
N ALA A 331 14.22 11.83 8.89
CA ALA A 331 15.34 10.95 9.22
C ALA A 331 15.84 11.21 10.65
N ASP A 332 15.86 12.46 11.12
CA ASP A 332 16.25 12.80 12.49
C ASP A 332 15.29 12.19 13.53
N VAL A 333 13.98 12.14 13.22
CA VAL A 333 12.98 11.45 14.05
C VAL A 333 13.26 9.95 14.10
N MET A 334 13.52 9.33 12.95
CA MET A 334 13.85 7.90 12.89
C MET A 334 15.16 7.58 13.59
N GLU A 335 16.18 8.44 13.47
CA GLU A 335 17.44 8.31 14.20
C GLU A 335 17.19 8.33 15.72
N GLY A 336 16.39 9.28 16.20
CA GLY A 336 16.00 9.35 17.62
C GLY A 336 15.17 8.15 18.08
N ALA A 337 14.32 7.59 17.21
CA ALA A 337 13.54 6.38 17.51
C ALA A 337 14.42 5.12 17.56
N LEU A 338 15.36 4.99 16.63
CA LEU A 338 16.33 3.89 16.58
C LEU A 338 17.30 3.91 17.75
N ALA A 339 17.78 5.10 18.14
CA ALA A 339 18.65 5.25 19.31
C ALA A 339 18.00 4.73 20.61
N LYS A 340 16.68 4.93 20.79
CA LYS A 340 15.92 4.42 21.95
C LYS A 340 15.89 2.90 22.05
N VAL A 341 16.12 2.20 20.93
CA VAL A 341 16.18 0.74 20.86
C VAL A 341 17.59 0.21 20.63
N GLY A 342 18.60 1.08 20.73
CA GLY A 342 20.01 0.72 20.65
C GLY A 342 20.51 0.46 19.22
N ILE A 343 19.89 1.09 18.22
CA ILE A 343 20.32 1.02 16.82
C ILE A 343 20.84 2.39 16.40
N ASP A 344 22.11 2.46 15.99
CA ASP A 344 22.69 3.66 15.38
C ASP A 344 22.34 3.66 13.88
N MET A 345 21.69 4.73 13.42
CA MET A 345 21.27 4.82 12.03
C MET A 345 22.45 5.20 11.12
N VAL A 346 22.61 4.49 10.00
CA VAL A 346 23.51 4.94 8.93
C VAL A 346 22.80 6.04 8.14
N HIS A 347 23.03 7.29 8.53
CA HIS A 347 22.48 8.49 7.87
C HIS A 347 23.53 9.16 6.99
N ILE A 348 23.37 9.06 5.68
CA ILE A 348 24.25 9.74 4.72
C ILE A 348 23.71 11.14 4.48
N ILE A 349 24.52 12.14 4.81
CA ILE A 349 24.21 13.56 4.58
C ILE A 349 24.93 14.04 3.32
N GLY A 350 24.16 14.58 2.38
CA GLY A 350 24.68 15.28 1.20
C GLY A 350 25.01 16.73 1.56
N PRO A 351 26.29 17.16 1.56
CA PRO A 351 26.67 18.51 1.97
C PRO A 351 26.05 19.56 1.05
N ASP A 352 25.65 20.71 1.60
CA ASP A 352 25.07 21.87 0.90
C ASP A 352 23.91 21.50 -0.06
N THR A 353 23.22 20.39 0.20
CA THR A 353 22.23 19.83 -0.71
C THR A 353 20.83 20.00 -0.15
N ALA A 354 19.95 20.59 -0.96
CA ALA A 354 18.52 20.69 -0.66
C ALA A 354 17.77 19.39 -1.07
N HIS A 355 16.54 19.50 -1.58
CA HIS A 355 15.68 18.35 -1.90
C HIS A 355 16.07 17.60 -3.18
N ARG A 356 17.25 16.96 -3.17
CA ARG A 356 17.78 16.09 -4.24
C ARG A 356 18.85 15.15 -3.68
N ILE A 357 19.22 14.14 -4.48
CA ILE A 357 20.32 13.23 -4.15
C ILE A 357 21.66 13.86 -4.57
N HIS A 358 22.58 14.02 -3.62
CA HIS A 358 23.93 14.53 -3.85
C HIS A 358 24.77 13.49 -4.61
N PRO A 359 25.51 13.86 -5.67
CA PRO A 359 26.24 12.91 -6.50
C PRO A 359 27.23 12.02 -5.74
N ASP A 360 28.00 12.58 -4.80
CA ASP A 360 28.99 11.77 -4.04
C ASP A 360 28.30 10.85 -3.03
N SER A 361 27.23 11.33 -2.41
CA SER A 361 26.42 10.52 -1.49
C SER A 361 25.79 9.35 -2.22
N LYS A 362 25.38 9.54 -3.49
CA LYS A 362 24.87 8.47 -4.35
C LYS A 362 25.87 7.33 -4.49
N VAL A 363 27.16 7.64 -4.67
CA VAL A 363 28.23 6.62 -4.76
C VAL A 363 28.36 5.85 -3.45
N ILE A 364 28.34 6.54 -2.31
CA ILE A 364 28.45 5.90 -0.98
C ILE A 364 27.22 5.00 -0.72
N ILE A 365 26.02 5.47 -1.08
CA ILE A 365 24.79 4.68 -0.97
C ILE A 365 24.92 3.38 -1.77
N GLU A 366 25.31 3.47 -3.04
CA GLU A 366 25.43 2.27 -3.90
C GLU A 366 26.47 1.29 -3.36
N GLN A 367 27.64 1.78 -2.91
CA GLN A 367 28.66 0.91 -2.31
C GLN A 367 28.15 0.13 -1.09
N LYS A 368 27.33 0.78 -0.25
CA LYS A 368 26.72 0.11 0.91
C LYS A 368 25.64 -0.88 0.49
N MET A 369 24.75 -0.49 -0.42
CA MET A 369 23.69 -1.36 -0.94
C MET A 369 24.27 -2.60 -1.61
N ASP A 370 25.31 -2.44 -2.42
CA ASP A 370 26.01 -3.56 -3.07
C ASP A 370 26.72 -4.46 -2.05
N SER A 371 27.25 -3.88 -0.97
CA SER A 371 27.82 -4.68 0.12
C SER A 371 26.78 -5.52 0.84
N LEU A 372 25.61 -4.95 1.12
CA LEU A 372 24.49 -5.67 1.74
C LEU A 372 23.94 -6.75 0.81
N ALA A 373 23.81 -6.45 -0.49
CA ALA A 373 23.32 -7.39 -1.50
C ALA A 373 24.20 -8.64 -1.65
N ARG A 374 25.51 -8.54 -1.39
CA ARG A 374 26.41 -9.72 -1.40
C ARG A 374 25.97 -10.76 -0.37
N VAL A 375 25.53 -10.32 0.80
CA VAL A 375 25.05 -11.17 1.90
C VAL A 375 23.59 -11.60 1.64
N GLY A 376 22.74 -10.66 1.23
CA GLY A 376 21.29 -10.88 1.15
C GLY A 376 20.63 -10.87 2.54
N ARG A 377 19.32 -11.15 2.59
CA ARG A 377 18.59 -11.29 3.87
C ARG A 377 18.82 -12.66 4.49
N GLU A 378 18.77 -12.75 5.82
CA GLU A 378 18.80 -14.02 6.54
C GLU A 378 17.40 -14.65 6.57
N ARG A 379 17.24 -15.90 6.13
CA ARG A 379 15.91 -16.56 6.14
C ARG A 379 15.47 -17.03 7.54
N VAL A 380 16.43 -17.43 8.37
CA VAL A 380 16.19 -17.88 9.75
C VAL A 380 17.14 -17.14 10.69
N PRO A 381 16.90 -15.84 10.94
CA PRO A 381 17.72 -15.09 11.88
C PRO A 381 17.59 -15.69 13.27
N ARG A 382 18.70 -15.69 14.02
CA ARG A 382 18.73 -16.24 15.39
C ARG A 382 17.95 -15.41 16.40
N THR A 383 17.76 -14.12 16.12
CA THR A 383 17.03 -13.18 16.97
C THR A 383 16.02 -12.43 16.11
N ILE A 384 14.77 -12.40 16.57
CA ILE A 384 13.67 -11.67 15.95
C ILE A 384 13.10 -10.68 16.94
N HIS A 385 12.77 -9.51 16.41
CA HIS A 385 11.95 -8.50 17.02
C HIS A 385 10.79 -8.22 16.07
N LEU A 386 9.57 -8.39 16.56
CA LEU A 386 8.36 -7.99 15.85
C LEU A 386 7.62 -7.00 16.73
N VAL A 387 7.45 -5.78 16.24
CA VAL A 387 6.60 -4.74 16.83
C VAL A 387 5.48 -4.42 15.86
N THR A 388 4.25 -4.33 16.37
CA THR A 388 3.11 -3.83 15.61
C THR A 388 2.05 -3.21 16.50
N TYR A 389 1.20 -2.34 15.95
CA TYR A 389 -0.01 -1.84 16.59
C TYR A 389 -1.27 -2.51 16.06
N THR A 390 -1.15 -3.30 14.99
CA THR A 390 -2.28 -3.98 14.38
C THR A 390 -1.89 -5.31 13.76
N LEU A 391 -2.82 -6.27 13.72
CA LEU A 391 -2.62 -7.56 13.05
C LEU A 391 -2.49 -7.43 11.52
N LYS A 392 -2.61 -6.22 10.93
CA LYS A 392 -2.27 -6.01 9.52
C LYS A 392 -0.82 -6.36 9.20
N TYR A 393 0.13 -6.00 10.07
CA TYR A 393 1.56 -6.23 9.89
C TYR A 393 2.08 -7.16 10.98
N ASN A 394 1.65 -8.42 10.93
CA ASN A 394 1.77 -9.35 12.04
C ASN A 394 2.91 -10.37 11.91
N ARG A 395 3.83 -10.21 10.95
CA ARG A 395 4.85 -11.22 10.66
C ARG A 395 6.24 -10.62 10.62
N MET A 396 7.20 -11.38 11.16
CA MET A 396 8.62 -11.16 10.98
C MET A 396 9.32 -12.51 10.84
N ASP A 397 9.87 -12.81 9.66
CA ASP A 397 10.60 -14.04 9.34
C ASP A 397 9.81 -15.32 9.72
N TRP A 398 10.29 -16.05 10.73
CA TRP A 398 9.70 -17.29 11.24
C TRP A 398 8.70 -17.08 12.40
N VAL A 399 8.35 -15.83 12.73
CA VAL A 399 7.37 -15.46 13.77
C VAL A 399 6.15 -14.79 13.15
N THR A 400 4.97 -15.24 13.54
CA THR A 400 3.69 -14.59 13.25
C THR A 400 2.95 -14.31 14.56
N MET A 401 2.55 -13.07 14.79
CA MET A 401 1.61 -12.68 15.84
C MET A 401 0.18 -13.00 15.37
N ASP A 402 -0.47 -13.97 15.99
CA ASP A 402 -1.78 -14.45 15.55
C ASP A 402 -2.93 -13.66 16.20
N ALA A 403 -2.74 -13.19 17.44
CA ALA A 403 -3.71 -12.39 18.16
C ALA A 403 -3.04 -11.42 19.16
N MET A 404 -3.65 -10.25 19.32
CA MET A 404 -3.23 -9.20 20.27
C MET A 404 -4.12 -9.20 21.52
N GLY A 405 -3.65 -8.58 22.60
CA GLY A 405 -4.50 -8.30 23.76
C GLY A 405 -5.43 -7.11 23.53
N GLU A 406 -4.91 -6.08 22.85
CA GLU A 406 -5.66 -4.91 22.39
C GLU A 406 -5.01 -4.32 21.13
N GLU A 407 -5.75 -4.23 20.03
CA GLU A 407 -5.36 -3.49 18.82
C GLU A 407 -5.14 -2.00 19.13
N TRP A 408 -4.24 -1.37 18.40
CA TRP A 408 -3.76 0.01 18.58
C TRP A 408 -2.99 0.28 19.88
N THR A 409 -2.66 -0.77 20.61
CA THR A 409 -1.67 -0.77 21.70
C THR A 409 -0.46 -1.58 21.23
N GLN A 410 0.77 -1.12 21.49
CA GLN A 410 1.97 -1.73 20.91
C GLN A 410 2.15 -3.21 21.32
N GLY A 411 1.91 -4.11 20.37
CA GLY A 411 2.27 -5.52 20.42
C GLY A 411 3.76 -5.73 20.18
N ARG A 412 4.37 -6.68 20.88
CA ARG A 412 5.77 -7.06 20.69
C ARG A 412 6.01 -8.56 20.91
N ILE A 413 6.81 -9.15 20.02
CA ILE A 413 7.41 -10.47 20.20
C ILE A 413 8.93 -10.35 20.04
N ASP A 414 9.68 -10.78 21.05
CA ASP A 414 11.13 -10.99 20.95
C ASP A 414 11.38 -12.51 20.96
N ALA A 415 11.90 -13.06 19.87
CA ALA A 415 12.14 -14.49 19.75
C ALA A 415 13.63 -14.80 19.50
N ARG A 416 14.15 -15.89 20.06
CA ARG A 416 15.57 -16.28 19.95
C ARG A 416 15.76 -17.78 19.80
N LEU A 417 16.79 -18.16 19.06
CA LEU A 417 17.30 -19.53 18.92
C LEU A 417 18.65 -19.66 19.65
N PRO A 418 18.66 -19.89 20.99
CA PRO A 418 19.90 -19.97 21.77
C PRO A 418 20.74 -21.24 21.51
N GLY A 419 20.20 -22.23 20.78
CA GLY A 419 20.81 -23.55 20.59
C GLY A 419 20.23 -24.61 21.55
N GLY A 420 20.70 -25.86 21.41
CA GLY A 420 20.30 -26.97 22.30
C GLY A 420 18.84 -27.44 22.14
N ASN A 421 18.27 -27.33 20.93
CA ASN A 421 16.86 -27.63 20.63
C ASN A 421 15.85 -26.79 21.43
N ARG A 422 16.17 -25.50 21.61
CA ARG A 422 15.38 -24.53 22.38
C ARG A 422 15.02 -23.30 21.57
N VAL A 423 13.86 -22.72 21.88
CA VAL A 423 13.43 -21.39 21.43
C VAL A 423 13.02 -20.58 22.66
N GLU A 424 13.39 -19.31 22.71
CA GLU A 424 12.94 -18.38 23.74
C GLU A 424 12.07 -17.29 23.12
N VAL A 425 10.94 -16.98 23.75
CA VAL A 425 9.99 -15.97 23.31
C VAL A 425 9.60 -15.10 24.50
N LYS A 426 9.66 -13.78 24.31
CA LYS A 426 9.05 -12.80 25.23
C LYS A 426 7.98 -12.04 24.50
N THR A 427 6.88 -11.78 25.17
CA THR A 427 5.73 -11.12 24.58
C THR A 427 5.29 -9.89 25.36
N ARG A 428 4.62 -8.96 24.67
CA ARG A 428 3.87 -7.86 25.28
C ARG A 428 2.65 -7.57 24.42
N ASN A 429 1.47 -7.53 25.02
CA ASN A 429 0.20 -7.34 24.32
C ASN A 429 -0.05 -8.39 23.20
N VAL A 430 0.33 -9.65 23.46
CA VAL A 430 0.13 -10.78 22.54
C VAL A 430 -0.62 -11.88 23.27
N THR A 431 -1.64 -12.43 22.62
CA THR A 431 -2.47 -13.51 23.18
C THR A 431 -2.32 -14.82 22.40
N ALA A 432 -1.85 -14.77 21.15
CA ALA A 432 -1.46 -15.94 20.38
C ALA A 432 -0.37 -15.63 19.35
N PHE A 433 0.48 -16.61 19.05
CA PHE A 433 1.51 -16.50 18.02
C PHE A 433 1.91 -17.88 17.45
N THR A 434 2.51 -17.87 16.27
CA THR A 434 3.00 -19.04 15.56
C THR A 434 4.47 -18.89 15.21
N LEU A 435 5.23 -19.97 15.41
CA LEU A 435 6.59 -20.12 14.93
C LEU A 435 6.57 -21.06 13.73
N LYS A 436 7.13 -20.63 12.58
CA LYS A 436 7.12 -21.40 11.34
C LYS A 436 8.43 -21.26 10.57
N MET A 437 9.11 -22.37 10.36
CA MET A 437 10.31 -22.50 9.52
C MET A 437 9.99 -23.47 8.38
N ALA A 438 10.31 -23.10 7.14
CA ALA A 438 9.96 -23.89 5.96
C ALA A 438 10.84 -25.16 5.84
N PRO A 439 10.53 -26.09 4.92
CA PRO A 439 11.37 -27.24 4.67
C PRO A 439 12.84 -26.86 4.41
N GLY A 440 13.76 -27.54 5.08
CA GLY A 440 15.20 -27.29 5.01
C GLY A 440 15.71 -26.17 5.93
N GLU A 441 14.84 -25.40 6.57
CA GLU A 441 15.21 -24.17 7.28
C GLU A 441 15.39 -24.35 8.79
N ALA A 442 14.69 -25.29 9.44
CA ALA A 442 14.73 -25.39 10.90
C ALA A 442 16.10 -25.89 11.39
N PRO A 443 16.84 -25.09 12.19
CA PRO A 443 18.17 -25.46 12.71
C PRO A 443 18.08 -26.29 14.00
N LEU A 444 17.01 -27.08 14.14
CA LEU A 444 16.61 -27.78 15.35
C LEU A 444 16.85 -29.29 15.20
N ASP A 445 17.09 -29.99 16.32
CA ASP A 445 17.28 -31.44 16.32
C ASP A 445 15.92 -32.14 16.19
N MET A 446 15.67 -32.67 15.00
CA MET A 446 14.46 -33.40 14.62
C MET A 446 14.23 -34.72 15.38
N THR A 447 15.24 -35.24 16.09
CA THR A 447 15.10 -36.49 16.85
C THR A 447 14.49 -36.28 18.23
N HIS A 448 14.45 -35.03 18.72
CA HIS A 448 13.97 -34.66 20.04
C HIS A 448 12.84 -33.60 19.98
N PRO A 449 11.91 -33.59 20.94
CA PRO A 449 10.97 -32.47 21.12
C PRO A 449 11.71 -31.15 21.37
N VAL A 450 11.17 -30.05 20.84
CA VAL A 450 11.72 -28.70 21.02
C VAL A 450 11.21 -28.13 22.34
N THR A 451 12.08 -27.49 23.11
CA THR A 451 11.67 -26.76 24.33
C THR A 451 11.48 -25.28 24.01
N VAL A 452 10.27 -24.76 24.16
CA VAL A 452 9.97 -23.35 23.92
C VAL A 452 9.68 -22.66 25.24
N LYS A 453 10.46 -21.63 25.56
CA LYS A 453 10.27 -20.83 26.78
C LYS A 453 9.54 -19.54 26.44
N VAL A 454 8.29 -19.40 26.86
CA VAL A 454 7.44 -18.22 26.61
C VAL A 454 7.21 -17.48 27.92
N ASP A 455 7.67 -16.23 28.01
CA ASP A 455 7.52 -15.37 29.20
C ASP A 455 7.96 -16.03 30.52
N GLY A 456 8.97 -16.89 30.46
CA GLY A 456 9.49 -17.63 31.62
C GLY A 456 8.98 -19.06 31.74
N THR A 457 7.83 -19.39 31.13
CA THR A 457 7.20 -20.71 31.16
C THR A 457 7.82 -21.64 30.11
N GLU A 458 8.31 -22.81 30.52
CA GLU A 458 8.83 -23.81 29.58
C GLU A 458 7.73 -24.75 29.08
N LEU A 459 7.62 -24.87 27.76
CA LEU A 459 6.64 -25.67 27.05
C LEU A 459 7.37 -26.68 26.15
N LYS A 460 6.82 -27.90 26.04
CA LYS A 460 7.32 -28.93 25.11
C LYS A 460 6.52 -28.87 23.81
N ALA A 461 7.18 -28.53 22.72
CA ALA A 461 6.62 -28.48 21.38
C ALA A 461 6.96 -29.76 20.58
N SER A 462 6.27 -29.92 19.45
CA SER A 462 6.58 -30.98 18.48
C SER A 462 8.03 -30.89 18.00
N ARG A 463 8.57 -32.03 17.58
CA ARG A 463 9.86 -32.09 16.89
C ARG A 463 9.71 -31.60 15.43
N PRO A 464 10.77 -31.05 14.81
CA PRO A 464 10.80 -30.81 13.36
C PRO A 464 10.47 -32.07 12.55
N LEU A 465 9.89 -31.88 11.37
CA LEU A 465 9.56 -32.96 10.43
C LEU A 465 10.81 -33.47 9.69
N SER A 466 10.67 -34.57 8.95
CA SER A 466 11.78 -35.24 8.26
C SER A 466 12.47 -34.38 7.19
N ASP A 467 11.76 -33.41 6.64
CA ASP A 467 12.24 -32.41 5.69
C ASP A 467 12.87 -31.18 6.37
N ARG A 468 13.00 -31.18 7.70
CA ARG A 468 13.46 -30.06 8.53
C ARG A 468 12.56 -28.82 8.48
N SER A 469 11.28 -28.99 8.17
CA SER A 469 10.27 -27.97 8.49
C SER A 469 9.86 -28.06 9.95
N TRP A 470 9.42 -26.93 10.51
CA TRP A 470 8.87 -26.89 11.86
C TRP A 470 7.80 -25.82 11.98
N GLN A 471 6.66 -26.17 12.55
CA GLN A 471 5.58 -25.25 12.84
C GLN A 471 4.94 -25.58 14.18
N VAL A 472 4.76 -24.57 15.02
CA VAL A 472 4.05 -24.68 16.30
C VAL A 472 3.38 -23.35 16.63
N SER A 473 2.18 -23.41 17.20
CA SER A 473 1.44 -22.24 17.66
C SER A 473 1.34 -22.25 19.18
N PHE A 474 1.11 -21.08 19.77
CA PHE A 474 0.95 -20.87 21.19
C PHE A 474 -0.19 -19.87 21.44
N HIS A 475 -0.87 -20.03 22.57
CA HIS A 475 -1.88 -19.08 23.04
C HIS A 475 -1.87 -19.00 24.56
N ILE A 476 -2.30 -17.87 25.10
CA ILE A 476 -2.43 -17.66 26.55
C ILE A 476 -3.84 -17.99 27.02
N THR A 477 -3.95 -18.64 28.18
CA THR A 477 -5.22 -18.85 28.90
C THR A 477 -5.06 -18.41 30.36
N ASP A 478 -6.12 -18.53 31.16
CA ASP A 478 -6.05 -18.29 32.62
C ASP A 478 -5.01 -19.19 33.33
N ALA A 479 -4.69 -20.35 32.74
CA ALA A 479 -3.66 -21.27 33.23
C ALA A 479 -2.24 -20.92 32.73
N GLY A 480 -2.09 -19.83 31.98
CA GLY A 480 -0.85 -19.41 31.33
C GLY A 480 -0.71 -19.92 29.89
N TRP A 481 0.48 -19.75 29.32
CA TRP A 481 0.78 -20.14 27.93
C TRP A 481 0.60 -21.64 27.68
N GLN A 482 -0.09 -21.98 26.59
CA GLN A 482 -0.36 -23.34 26.13
C GLN A 482 0.20 -23.57 24.73
N VAL A 483 0.53 -24.82 24.43
CA VAL A 483 0.94 -25.26 23.08
C VAL A 483 -0.32 -25.53 22.24
N GLY A 484 -0.32 -25.02 21.02
CA GLY A 484 -1.41 -25.13 20.07
C GLY A 484 -2.00 -23.77 19.71
N PRO A 485 -2.74 -23.67 18.60
CA PRO A 485 -3.44 -22.45 18.22
C PRO A 485 -4.55 -22.14 19.22
N ALA A 486 -4.86 -20.85 19.40
CA ALA A 486 -5.98 -20.42 20.23
C ALA A 486 -7.28 -21.11 19.75
N GLN A 487 -8.03 -21.66 20.71
CA GLN A 487 -9.32 -22.29 20.46
C GLN A 487 -10.43 -21.39 20.96
N TYR A 488 -11.42 -21.13 20.11
CA TYR A 488 -12.58 -20.31 20.44
C TYR A 488 -13.86 -21.15 20.25
N PRO A 489 -14.93 -20.85 21.00
CA PRO A 489 -16.23 -21.45 20.75
C PRO A 489 -16.67 -21.27 19.30
N GLU A 490 -17.42 -22.24 18.77
CA GLU A 490 -17.97 -22.15 17.42
C GLU A 490 -18.78 -20.85 17.26
N GLY A 491 -18.51 -20.12 16.18
CA GLY A 491 -19.17 -18.83 15.89
C GLY A 491 -18.60 -17.62 16.64
N GLN A 492 -17.63 -17.78 17.55
CA GLN A 492 -16.97 -16.64 18.19
C GLN A 492 -16.14 -15.87 17.15
N LEU A 493 -16.53 -14.62 16.89
CA LEU A 493 -15.74 -13.71 16.07
C LEU A 493 -14.49 -13.28 16.83
N VAL A 494 -13.37 -13.19 16.12
CA VAL A 494 -12.08 -12.71 16.64
C VAL A 494 -11.40 -11.84 15.61
N LYS A 495 -10.66 -10.82 16.06
CA LYS A 495 -9.77 -10.07 15.19
C LYS A 495 -8.60 -10.96 14.77
N LYS A 496 -8.25 -10.93 13.49
CA LYS A 496 -7.14 -11.68 12.89
C LYS A 496 -6.58 -10.91 11.69
N HIS A 497 -5.43 -11.33 11.16
CA HIS A 497 -4.82 -10.70 9.99
C HIS A 497 -5.78 -10.59 8.80
N ASN A 498 -5.92 -9.36 8.25
CA ASN A 498 -6.90 -8.93 7.25
C ASN A 498 -8.38 -8.99 7.68
N LEU A 499 -8.63 -9.09 8.98
CA LEU A 499 -9.92 -9.10 9.67
C LEU A 499 -9.75 -8.47 11.07
N GLN A 500 -9.18 -7.26 11.15
CA GLN A 500 -8.89 -6.53 12.39
C GLN A 500 -9.39 -5.07 12.45
N GLY A 501 -9.88 -4.51 11.34
CA GLY A 501 -10.18 -3.08 11.24
C GLY A 501 -8.91 -2.22 10.98
N PRO A 502 -9.05 -0.89 10.88
CA PRO A 502 -10.28 -0.09 10.98
C PRO A 502 -11.06 -0.13 9.66
N ILE A 503 -12.03 0.76 9.45
CA ILE A 503 -12.86 0.79 8.24
C ILE A 503 -12.04 0.70 6.94
N ASP A 504 -10.89 1.37 6.88
CA ASP A 504 -10.02 1.41 5.71
C ASP A 504 -9.42 0.04 5.32
N ASP A 505 -9.30 -0.91 6.25
CA ASP A 505 -8.70 -2.24 5.98
C ASP A 505 -9.50 -3.04 4.94
N ALA A 506 -10.83 -2.84 4.90
CA ALA A 506 -11.70 -3.50 3.92
C ALA A 506 -11.35 -3.15 2.46
N PHE A 507 -10.67 -2.02 2.23
CA PHE A 507 -10.30 -1.52 0.91
C PHE A 507 -8.88 -1.91 0.48
N MET A 508 -8.17 -2.69 1.31
CA MET A 508 -6.87 -3.30 0.99
C MET A 508 -7.03 -4.74 0.45
N ASP A 509 -8.25 -5.20 0.24
CA ASP A 509 -8.57 -6.46 -0.44
C ASP A 509 -9.79 -6.28 -1.36
N SER A 510 -10.22 -7.35 -2.04
CA SER A 510 -11.34 -7.28 -2.98
C SER A 510 -12.63 -6.77 -2.31
N PHE A 511 -13.25 -5.72 -2.87
CA PHE A 511 -14.50 -5.14 -2.32
C PHE A 511 -15.54 -4.80 -3.40
N ILE A 512 -16.81 -4.71 -3.00
CA ILE A 512 -17.94 -4.32 -3.86
C ILE A 512 -18.76 -3.25 -3.13
N PHE A 513 -19.00 -2.11 -3.78
CA PHE A 513 -20.03 -1.16 -3.35
C PHE A 513 -21.41 -1.70 -3.70
N VAL A 514 -22.20 -1.99 -2.67
CA VAL A 514 -23.54 -2.55 -2.78
C VAL A 514 -24.56 -1.43 -2.58
N SER A 515 -25.15 -1.03 -3.71
CA SER A 515 -26.20 0.00 -3.76
C SER A 515 -27.56 -0.55 -3.31
N PRO A 516 -28.38 0.25 -2.61
CA PRO A 516 -29.71 -0.16 -2.17
C PRO A 516 -30.68 -0.31 -3.36
N SER A 517 -31.59 -1.28 -3.30
CA SER A 517 -32.71 -1.39 -4.26
C SER A 517 -33.99 -0.67 -3.80
N GLY A 518 -34.10 -0.38 -2.50
CA GLY A 518 -35.21 0.34 -1.89
C GLY A 518 -34.87 1.81 -1.58
N LYS A 519 -35.68 2.42 -0.72
CA LYS A 519 -35.47 3.78 -0.18
C LYS A 519 -35.32 3.73 1.33
N CYS A 520 -34.44 4.56 1.87
CA CYS A 520 -34.22 4.66 3.31
C CYS A 520 -35.49 5.18 4.00
N ALA A 521 -35.61 4.88 5.28
CA ALA A 521 -36.73 5.32 6.11
C ALA A 521 -36.80 6.86 6.18
N SER A 522 -35.63 7.50 6.30
CA SER A 522 -35.50 8.96 6.38
C SER A 522 -35.05 9.56 5.05
N PRO A 523 -35.74 10.61 4.55
CA PRO A 523 -35.27 11.38 3.40
C PRO A 523 -33.89 12.03 3.60
N THR A 524 -33.55 12.41 4.83
CA THR A 524 -32.25 12.99 5.18
C THR A 524 -31.14 11.95 5.01
N VAL A 525 -31.35 10.74 5.54
CA VAL A 525 -30.41 9.61 5.41
C VAL A 525 -30.30 9.18 3.95
N GLU A 526 -31.42 9.06 3.23
CA GLU A 526 -31.43 8.72 1.79
C GLU A 526 -30.55 9.67 0.98
N LYS A 527 -30.74 10.99 1.17
CA LYS A 527 -29.97 12.02 0.44
C LYS A 527 -28.47 11.92 0.76
N TRP A 528 -28.14 11.70 2.03
CA TRP A 528 -26.75 11.57 2.47
C TRP A 528 -26.09 10.30 1.91
N VAL A 529 -26.75 9.14 2.01
CA VAL A 529 -26.25 7.86 1.46
C VAL A 529 -25.96 7.96 -0.04
N GLN A 530 -26.88 8.55 -0.82
CA GLN A 530 -26.68 8.74 -2.25
C GLN A 530 -25.48 9.66 -2.55
N SER A 531 -25.31 10.72 -1.76
CA SER A 531 -24.17 11.64 -1.88
C SER A 531 -22.85 10.95 -1.55
N GLU A 532 -22.77 10.26 -0.42
CA GLU A 532 -21.54 9.63 0.07
C GLU A 532 -21.13 8.41 -0.76
N MET A 533 -22.09 7.61 -1.26
CA MET A 533 -21.78 6.54 -2.19
C MET A 533 -21.18 7.09 -3.49
N LYS A 534 -21.77 8.16 -4.04
CA LYS A 534 -21.25 8.83 -5.23
C LYS A 534 -19.85 9.42 -4.97
N HIS A 535 -19.66 10.04 -3.82
CA HIS A 535 -18.37 10.55 -3.35
C HIS A 535 -17.33 9.42 -3.33
N ALA A 536 -17.60 8.32 -2.62
CA ALA A 536 -16.69 7.18 -2.52
C ALA A 536 -16.28 6.61 -3.90
N ILE A 537 -17.23 6.48 -4.85
CA ILE A 537 -16.94 6.02 -6.22
C ILE A 537 -16.00 6.98 -6.95
N VAL A 538 -16.31 8.28 -6.92
CA VAL A 538 -15.51 9.30 -7.62
C VAL A 538 -14.11 9.36 -7.04
N HIS A 539 -13.99 9.34 -5.73
CA HIS A 539 -12.72 9.52 -5.03
C HIS A 539 -11.85 8.26 -5.01
N TRP A 540 -12.43 7.06 -5.05
CA TRP A 540 -11.67 5.83 -5.31
C TRP A 540 -10.90 5.92 -6.62
N ARG A 541 -11.58 6.38 -7.69
CA ARG A 541 -10.96 6.57 -9.00
C ARG A 541 -9.90 7.66 -9.01
N GLN A 542 -10.14 8.77 -8.32
CA GLN A 542 -9.17 9.87 -8.27
C GLN A 542 -7.91 9.50 -7.47
N GLN A 543 -8.06 8.90 -6.29
CA GLN A 543 -6.96 8.71 -5.32
C GLN A 543 -6.25 7.37 -5.44
N PHE A 544 -6.93 6.33 -5.92
CA PHE A 544 -6.39 4.98 -6.06
C PHE A 544 -6.41 4.46 -7.50
N ARG A 545 -6.74 5.33 -8.47
CA ARG A 545 -6.72 5.04 -9.93
C ARG A 545 -7.43 3.75 -10.32
N GLY A 546 -8.44 3.40 -9.54
CA GLY A 546 -9.24 2.19 -9.65
C GLY A 546 -10.68 2.48 -10.00
N ASP A 547 -11.39 1.50 -10.53
CA ASP A 547 -12.82 1.64 -10.85
C ASP A 547 -13.57 0.81 -9.81
N ALA A 548 -14.25 1.48 -8.87
CA ALA A 548 -14.98 0.78 -7.83
C ALA A 548 -16.07 -0.10 -8.45
N ARG A 549 -16.12 -1.38 -8.05
CA ARG A 549 -17.17 -2.29 -8.49
C ARG A 549 -18.46 -1.95 -7.78
N VAL A 550 -19.50 -1.64 -8.55
CA VAL A 550 -20.82 -1.28 -8.02
C VAL A 550 -21.85 -2.32 -8.47
N MET A 551 -22.55 -2.91 -7.52
CA MET A 551 -23.67 -3.82 -7.77
C MET A 551 -24.88 -3.40 -6.94
N LYS A 552 -26.09 -3.73 -7.40
CA LYS A 552 -27.29 -3.61 -6.55
C LYS A 552 -27.31 -4.75 -5.54
N ASP A 553 -27.83 -4.50 -4.36
CA ASP A 553 -28.09 -5.52 -3.33
C ASP A 553 -28.83 -6.76 -3.87
N SER A 554 -29.78 -6.58 -4.79
CA SER A 554 -30.53 -7.63 -5.46
C SER A 554 -29.74 -8.46 -6.46
N GLN A 555 -28.51 -8.05 -6.78
CA GLN A 555 -27.60 -8.75 -7.69
C GLN A 555 -26.50 -9.51 -6.96
N ILE A 556 -26.35 -9.32 -5.64
CA ILE A 556 -25.32 -10.01 -4.87
C ILE A 556 -25.74 -11.46 -4.65
N THR A 557 -24.86 -12.37 -5.00
CA THR A 557 -25.02 -13.81 -4.79
C THR A 557 -23.98 -14.34 -3.80
N ASP A 558 -24.08 -15.63 -3.47
CA ASP A 558 -23.09 -16.32 -2.62
C ASP A 558 -21.66 -16.23 -3.19
N LYS A 559 -21.52 -16.09 -4.52
CA LYS A 559 -20.22 -15.90 -5.17
C LYS A 559 -19.56 -14.60 -4.73
N GLU A 560 -20.28 -13.48 -4.75
CA GLU A 560 -19.75 -12.18 -4.35
C GLU A 560 -19.49 -12.15 -2.83
N ILE A 561 -20.37 -12.75 -2.02
CA ILE A 561 -20.21 -12.89 -0.56
C ILE A 561 -18.94 -13.69 -0.20
N ALA A 562 -18.63 -14.74 -0.96
CA ALA A 562 -17.42 -15.55 -0.74
C ALA A 562 -16.14 -14.81 -1.19
N ALA A 563 -16.21 -14.07 -2.30
CA ALA A 563 -15.03 -13.52 -2.95
C ALA A 563 -14.61 -12.13 -2.46
N SER A 564 -15.49 -11.36 -1.82
CA SER A 564 -15.25 -9.93 -1.61
C SER A 564 -15.85 -9.38 -0.32
N ASN A 565 -15.22 -8.34 0.21
CA ASN A 565 -15.81 -7.47 1.21
C ASN A 565 -17.01 -6.74 0.61
N LEU A 566 -18.10 -6.61 1.37
CA LEU A 566 -19.33 -5.96 0.92
C LEU A 566 -19.52 -4.63 1.61
N VAL A 567 -19.52 -3.55 0.85
CA VAL A 567 -19.75 -2.21 1.37
C VAL A 567 -21.22 -1.85 1.13
N LEU A 568 -22.03 -1.96 2.18
CA LEU A 568 -23.48 -1.81 2.11
C LEU A 568 -23.86 -0.34 2.34
N TRP A 569 -24.50 0.26 1.34
CA TRP A 569 -25.04 1.61 1.42
C TRP A 569 -26.54 1.56 1.72
N GLY A 570 -27.00 2.44 2.62
CA GLY A 570 -28.41 2.57 3.02
C GLY A 570 -28.68 2.23 4.47
N ASP A 571 -29.88 1.72 4.71
CA ASP A 571 -30.39 1.25 5.99
C ASP A 571 -31.09 -0.12 5.79
N PRO A 572 -31.54 -0.80 6.86
CA PRO A 572 -32.26 -2.07 6.72
C PRO A 572 -33.57 -2.00 5.92
N GLN A 573 -34.12 -0.81 5.66
CA GLN A 573 -35.30 -0.65 4.82
C GLN A 573 -34.93 -0.58 3.33
N SER A 574 -33.81 0.05 2.98
CA SER A 574 -33.40 0.29 1.60
C SER A 574 -32.49 -0.79 1.01
N ASN A 575 -31.71 -1.48 1.84
CA ASN A 575 -30.73 -2.47 1.39
C ASN A 575 -31.10 -3.88 1.90
N ALA A 576 -31.45 -4.77 0.98
CA ALA A 576 -31.94 -6.12 1.29
C ALA A 576 -30.91 -7.01 2.00
N ILE A 577 -29.61 -6.80 1.73
CA ILE A 577 -28.54 -7.54 2.42
C ILE A 577 -28.38 -7.01 3.83
N LEU A 578 -28.36 -5.68 4.00
CA LEU A 578 -28.29 -5.06 5.32
C LEU A 578 -29.47 -5.51 6.19
N LYS A 579 -30.68 -5.54 5.62
CA LYS A 579 -31.88 -6.07 6.29
C LYS A 579 -31.69 -7.51 6.82
N LYS A 580 -31.01 -8.36 6.07
CA LYS A 580 -30.78 -9.77 6.41
C LYS A 580 -29.77 -9.97 7.56
N ILE A 581 -28.90 -8.99 7.78
CA ILE A 581 -27.80 -9.09 8.75
C ILE A 581 -27.91 -8.11 9.92
N ALA A 582 -28.83 -7.13 9.87
CA ALA A 582 -28.90 -6.03 10.83
C ALA A 582 -29.05 -6.50 12.29
N ASP A 583 -29.76 -7.59 12.54
CA ASP A 583 -29.95 -8.22 13.86
C ASP A 583 -28.71 -8.94 14.39
N LYS A 584 -27.67 -9.11 13.56
CA LYS A 584 -26.39 -9.75 13.89
C LYS A 584 -25.24 -8.77 14.02
N LEU A 585 -25.50 -7.48 13.83
CA LEU A 585 -24.51 -6.42 13.96
C LEU A 585 -24.49 -5.90 15.41
N PRO A 586 -23.36 -5.34 15.86
CA PRO A 586 -23.23 -4.81 17.23
C PRO A 586 -23.98 -3.48 17.43
N ILE A 587 -24.44 -2.84 16.35
CA ILE A 587 -25.25 -1.61 16.36
C ILE A 587 -26.67 -1.98 15.95
N GLU A 588 -27.65 -1.66 16.79
CA GLU A 588 -29.05 -2.03 16.57
C GLU A 588 -29.81 -0.90 15.85
N TRP A 589 -30.62 -1.27 14.85
CA TRP A 589 -31.60 -0.38 14.23
C TRP A 589 -32.99 -0.62 14.80
N LYS A 590 -33.55 0.41 15.42
CA LYS A 590 -34.97 0.51 15.76
C LYS A 590 -35.67 1.43 14.76
N GLN A 591 -36.99 1.51 14.86
CA GLN A 591 -37.79 2.31 13.92
C GLN A 591 -37.42 3.80 13.95
N ASP A 592 -37.16 4.35 15.13
CA ASP A 592 -36.89 5.77 15.38
C ASP A 592 -35.49 6.03 15.98
N ALA A 593 -34.73 4.97 16.28
CA ALA A 593 -33.43 5.08 16.93
C ALA A 593 -32.37 4.12 16.38
N ILE A 594 -31.12 4.55 16.40
CA ILE A 594 -29.91 3.72 16.28
C ILE A 594 -29.35 3.56 17.70
N VAL A 595 -29.10 2.32 18.14
CA VAL A 595 -28.64 2.01 19.49
C VAL A 595 -27.23 1.45 19.45
N VAL A 596 -26.34 2.04 20.25
CA VAL A 596 -24.95 1.60 20.45
C VAL A 596 -24.72 1.43 21.93
N GLY A 597 -24.71 0.19 22.42
CA GLY A 597 -24.64 -0.09 23.85
C GLY A 597 -25.81 0.52 24.60
N ASP A 598 -25.52 1.45 25.52
CA ASP A 598 -26.50 2.19 26.33
C ASP A 598 -26.94 3.52 25.70
N LYS A 599 -26.34 3.93 24.57
CA LYS A 599 -26.64 5.19 23.89
C LYS A 599 -27.65 5.00 22.76
N GLN A 600 -28.48 6.02 22.55
CA GLN A 600 -29.47 6.06 21.47
C GLN A 600 -29.36 7.36 20.68
N TYR A 601 -29.48 7.24 19.37
CA TYR A 601 -29.41 8.34 18.41
C TYR A 601 -30.65 8.30 17.52
N ALA A 602 -31.22 9.46 17.18
CA ALA A 602 -32.42 9.49 16.34
C ALA A 602 -32.10 9.01 14.91
N ALA A 603 -32.84 8.01 14.42
CA ALA A 603 -32.59 7.36 13.13
C ALA A 603 -32.96 8.24 11.91
N ASP A 604 -33.65 9.37 12.14
CA ASP A 604 -34.05 10.29 11.08
C ASP A 604 -32.92 11.23 10.62
N HIS A 605 -31.90 11.47 11.46
CA HIS A 605 -30.76 12.34 11.15
C HIS A 605 -29.40 11.83 11.66
N HIS A 606 -29.31 10.58 12.10
CA HIS A 606 -28.04 9.91 12.34
C HIS A 606 -27.86 8.71 11.42
N ALA A 607 -26.62 8.44 11.02
CA ALA A 607 -26.25 7.25 10.27
C ALA A 607 -25.01 6.58 10.91
N PRO A 608 -25.01 5.25 11.09
CA PRO A 608 -23.82 4.55 11.51
C PRO A 608 -22.92 4.25 10.31
N VAL A 609 -21.63 4.40 10.52
CA VAL A 609 -20.56 3.90 9.65
C VAL A 609 -19.74 2.91 10.45
N LEU A 610 -19.48 1.71 9.92
CA LEU A 610 -18.73 0.69 10.64
C LEU A 610 -18.11 -0.34 9.71
N ILE A 611 -17.14 -1.10 10.22
CA ILE A 611 -16.61 -2.33 9.65
C ILE A 611 -16.86 -3.50 10.60
N PHE A 612 -17.25 -4.65 10.06
CA PHE A 612 -17.54 -5.84 10.87
C PHE A 612 -17.33 -7.13 10.05
N PRO A 613 -17.00 -8.28 10.68
CA PRO A 613 -17.03 -9.57 9.98
C PRO A 613 -18.42 -9.82 9.41
N ASN A 614 -18.50 -10.13 8.11
CA ASN A 614 -19.74 -10.32 7.40
C ASN A 614 -20.52 -11.51 8.00
N PRO A 615 -21.73 -11.31 8.55
CA PRO A 615 -22.50 -12.41 9.14
C PRO A 615 -22.93 -13.50 8.15
N LEU A 616 -22.78 -13.27 6.85
CA LEU A 616 -22.99 -14.27 5.78
C LEU A 616 -21.69 -15.00 5.40
N ASN A 617 -20.53 -14.47 5.74
CA ASN A 617 -19.22 -15.06 5.55
C ASN A 617 -18.19 -14.39 6.51
N PRO A 618 -17.97 -14.94 7.71
CA PRO A 618 -17.09 -14.33 8.72
C PRO A 618 -15.62 -14.18 8.30
N GLU A 619 -15.22 -14.75 7.16
CA GLU A 619 -13.88 -14.57 6.56
C GLU A 619 -13.76 -13.31 5.67
N LYS A 620 -14.82 -12.51 5.55
CA LYS A 620 -14.86 -11.24 4.82
C LYS A 620 -15.51 -10.14 5.65
N TYR A 621 -15.33 -8.88 5.26
CA TYR A 621 -15.99 -7.76 5.91
C TYR A 621 -17.34 -7.42 5.29
N VAL A 622 -18.21 -6.86 6.13
CA VAL A 622 -19.15 -5.82 5.72
C VAL A 622 -18.64 -4.45 6.19
N VAL A 623 -18.82 -3.44 5.35
CA VAL A 623 -18.66 -2.02 5.73
C VAL A 623 -19.98 -1.32 5.51
N LEU A 624 -20.42 -0.48 6.44
CA LEU A 624 -21.67 0.27 6.30
C LEU A 624 -21.39 1.72 5.99
N ASN A 625 -22.05 2.23 4.95
CA ASN A 625 -22.17 3.65 4.63
C ASN A 625 -20.83 4.43 4.57
N SER A 626 -19.74 3.77 4.18
CA SER A 626 -18.41 4.38 4.16
C SER A 626 -17.56 3.86 3.00
N GLY A 627 -16.68 4.73 2.49
CA GLY A 627 -15.52 4.37 1.68
C GLY A 627 -14.26 4.32 2.55
N PHE A 628 -13.10 4.58 1.94
CA PHE A 628 -11.92 4.97 2.72
C PHE A 628 -12.19 6.31 3.42
N THR A 629 -11.55 6.55 4.56
CA THR A 629 -12.06 7.50 5.56
C THR A 629 -11.42 8.88 5.49
N TYR A 630 -10.20 9.00 4.94
CA TYR A 630 -9.62 10.33 4.66
C TYR A 630 -10.29 10.97 3.45
N ARG A 631 -10.39 12.30 3.47
CA ARG A 631 -11.14 13.09 2.50
C ARG A 631 -10.26 14.14 1.83
N GLU A 632 -10.87 15.01 1.04
CA GLU A 632 -10.20 15.92 0.11
C GLU A 632 -9.10 16.76 0.77
N TYR A 633 -9.30 17.19 2.02
CA TYR A 633 -8.28 17.93 2.77
C TYR A 633 -6.96 17.17 2.90
N ALA A 634 -7.03 15.85 3.06
CA ALA A 634 -5.87 14.99 3.16
C ALA A 634 -5.18 14.74 1.81
N TYR A 635 -5.86 14.97 0.68
CA TYR A 635 -5.23 14.78 -0.64
C TYR A 635 -4.12 15.80 -0.91
N LEU A 636 -4.15 16.92 -0.18
CA LEU A 636 -3.18 18.00 -0.28
C LEU A 636 -1.87 17.71 0.44
N ASN A 637 -1.80 16.67 1.29
CA ASN A 637 -0.54 16.25 1.89
C ASN A 637 -0.56 14.76 2.27
N ASN A 638 0.40 13.98 1.75
CA ASN A 638 0.41 12.53 1.96
C ASN A 638 0.60 12.08 3.42
N ALA A 639 1.11 12.96 4.29
CA ALA A 639 1.17 12.69 5.74
C ALA A 639 -0.24 12.67 6.38
N ARG A 640 -1.23 13.36 5.80
CA ARG A 640 -2.64 13.34 6.24
C ARG A 640 -3.43 12.14 5.71
N GLN A 641 -2.91 11.41 4.72
CA GLN A 641 -3.58 10.23 4.16
C GLN A 641 -3.37 9.03 5.09
N VAL A 642 -4.16 8.97 6.14
CA VAL A 642 -4.17 7.95 7.20
C VAL A 642 -5.64 7.63 7.53
N PRO A 643 -5.95 6.54 8.25
CA PRO A 643 -7.32 6.28 8.65
C PRO A 643 -7.83 7.42 9.56
N MET A 644 -9.04 7.90 9.29
CA MET A 644 -9.69 9.00 10.00
C MET A 644 -10.89 8.56 10.83
N LEU A 645 -11.37 7.32 10.66
CA LEU A 645 -12.43 6.74 11.49
C LEU A 645 -11.98 5.36 12.02
N PRO A 646 -12.34 5.02 13.28
CA PRO A 646 -12.02 3.71 13.87
C PRO A 646 -12.99 2.64 13.33
N ASP A 647 -13.21 1.55 14.07
CA ASP A 647 -14.06 0.45 13.60
C ASP A 647 -15.53 0.85 13.42
N TRP A 648 -16.02 1.85 14.17
CA TRP A 648 -17.35 2.41 14.01
C TRP A 648 -17.44 3.89 14.41
N ALA A 649 -18.39 4.61 13.81
CA ALA A 649 -18.77 5.96 14.18
C ALA A 649 -20.26 6.24 13.91
N ILE A 650 -20.84 7.17 14.67
CA ILE A 650 -22.18 7.71 14.45
C ILE A 650 -22.06 9.13 13.89
N ILE A 651 -22.68 9.36 12.73
CA ILE A 651 -22.62 10.63 12.00
C ILE A 651 -23.96 11.36 12.14
N ASP A 652 -23.93 12.59 12.66
CA ASP A 652 -25.07 13.52 12.68
C ASP A 652 -25.13 14.29 11.35
N LEU A 653 -26.19 14.02 10.60
CA LEU A 653 -26.42 14.49 9.23
C LEU A 653 -26.99 15.91 9.16
N ARG A 654 -27.28 16.54 10.31
CA ARG A 654 -27.65 17.97 10.35
C ARG A 654 -26.47 18.87 10.02
N THR A 655 -25.25 18.35 10.23
CA THR A 655 -24.02 18.97 9.71
C THR A 655 -23.71 18.32 8.36
N PRO A 656 -23.61 19.09 7.26
CA PRO A 656 -23.28 18.52 5.96
C PRO A 656 -21.89 17.90 5.96
N ALA A 657 -21.68 16.91 5.09
CA ALA A 657 -20.35 16.38 4.81
C ALA A 657 -19.42 17.50 4.29
N GLY A 658 -18.15 17.44 4.68
CA GLY A 658 -17.12 18.39 4.29
C GLY A 658 -15.86 17.68 3.77
N SER A 659 -14.78 18.45 3.63
CA SER A 659 -13.49 17.96 3.13
C SER A 659 -12.69 17.10 4.13
N GLN A 660 -13.17 17.00 5.38
CA GLN A 660 -12.52 16.24 6.46
C GLN A 660 -13.39 15.08 6.96
N TYR A 661 -14.70 15.28 7.07
CA TYR A 661 -15.61 14.30 7.65
C TYR A 661 -16.90 14.15 6.83
N PRO A 662 -17.56 12.98 6.84
CA PRO A 662 -18.82 12.73 6.12
C PRO A 662 -20.04 13.41 6.78
N GLY A 663 -19.82 14.22 7.81
CA GLY A 663 -20.82 14.88 8.64
C GLY A 663 -20.22 15.11 10.03
N LYS A 664 -21.03 15.48 11.02
CA LYS A 664 -20.50 15.62 12.39
C LYS A 664 -20.40 14.25 13.05
N VAL A 665 -19.18 13.82 13.36
CA VAL A 665 -18.96 12.61 14.18
C VAL A 665 -19.40 12.93 15.62
N VAL A 666 -20.44 12.26 16.11
CA VAL A 666 -20.96 12.46 17.48
C VAL A 666 -20.54 11.36 18.45
N ASP A 667 -20.15 10.19 17.93
CA ASP A 667 -19.52 9.13 18.70
C ASP A 667 -18.70 8.24 17.77
N ALA A 668 -17.63 7.64 18.29
CA ALA A 668 -16.75 6.74 17.54
C ALA A 668 -15.87 5.91 18.49
N SER A 669 -15.66 4.64 18.18
CA SER A 669 -14.75 3.77 18.93
C SER A 669 -14.29 2.56 18.12
N PHE A 670 -13.45 1.75 18.75
CA PHE A 670 -12.99 0.46 18.25
C PHE A 670 -13.85 -0.65 18.85
N PHE A 671 -14.04 -1.75 18.13
CA PHE A 671 -14.47 -3.00 18.74
C PHE A 671 -13.30 -3.65 19.49
N ASP A 672 -13.60 -4.50 20.46
CA ASP A 672 -12.59 -5.34 21.11
C ASP A 672 -12.08 -6.46 20.18
N GLU A 673 -11.15 -7.28 20.69
CA GLU A 673 -10.55 -8.38 19.92
C GLU A 673 -11.53 -9.51 19.59
N PHE A 674 -12.73 -9.46 20.15
CA PHE A 674 -13.86 -10.37 19.89
C PHE A 674 -14.98 -9.69 19.11
N TRP A 675 -14.70 -8.53 18.52
CA TRP A 675 -15.65 -7.72 17.75
C TRP A 675 -16.85 -7.19 18.57
N ARG A 676 -16.71 -7.01 19.88
CA ARG A 676 -17.76 -6.48 20.77
C ARG A 676 -17.58 -4.98 20.98
N LEU A 677 -18.66 -4.28 21.30
CA LEU A 677 -18.60 -2.88 21.71
C LEU A 677 -17.76 -2.75 22.99
N LYS A 678 -16.86 -1.76 23.01
CA LYS A 678 -16.04 -1.40 24.18
C LYS A 678 -16.78 -0.48 25.13
#